data_AF-A0AAW5BW61-F1
#
_entry.id   AF-A0AAW5BW61-F1
#
_cell.length_a   1.000
_cell.length_b   1.000
_cell.length_c   1.000
_cell.angle_alpha   90.00
_cell.angle_beta   90.00
_cell.angle_gamma   90.00
#
_symmetry.space_group_name_H-M   'P 1'
#
loop_
_entity.id
_entity.type
_entity.pdbx_description
1 polymer ?
#
loop_
_entity_poly.entity_id
_entity_poly.type
_entity_poly.pdbx_seq_one_letter_code
_entity_poly.pdbx_strand_id
1 'polypeptide(L)'
;MTSGNLFSKLMREDCKRRTWAFALVFLAFFFILPIGLALAMEDAANTQYYVYNGYRDFVQDPSMPLAVYQEKLLELKTKVVLSQAEFGNGMVVFLMMAAAVVMGVSGFSYLHNRKKVDFYHSIPVRRELIYSARYMGGILIVGVSYLINLILMFGVALAYGVGTPGIAGAMAGGLALNMLFFLLMYAAVVIAMMMTGNMVVGILASGVFFFFLPAVMLLLEGYCEIFFVTTARNAWTSDGSPFMWGMKYLSPFSVYITALDWKLDEIIKHVPELICSGFGVLALFFLGMQLYRIRPSESAGKAMAFKRTMAPIRILLVLGCGLAGGLFFWAMQSRLRWGLFGTVVFTILTHCIVEIIYHFDFKKLFGRKLQLVLCLGAGVLVFLSFRYDWYGYDSYLPAADEVVSASLELDIDSGWLNNRSVLQNDQGEYELDYKPAYENIEEDMKLTDMDLVMPLAKEGRRSALLGRDERLGIVKAVPQARSVSYIGGAEGPTSVFIASKIGGEDGESDPEAKEYYTGMTVCYQLANGRRVRRAYTIALSDVMDVYGELYKEAAYKEGLYPVFHETPGNLEKVIYREAGSSVYTGEDSRIISGLLDAYKTDFMALDTQTRIKEVPVGAISFVSKDVQEYINQNLKQMRSGGRGGYWDMGMDDFIQYWPVYPSFTHTLQILEGEGAKPGKHFAAGNIRSVTMNVQSLFYNLDSGSGLPQGEELADLQRRNPYYTKEGNLVITDPADIGQLMKAVAEDEFLPMDQFHQVSGTVSYCDVELEGGFHVSGILLLDRMTPGILEMFEGLPLEEIL
;
A
#
# COMPACT_ATOMS: atom_id res chain seq x y z
N MET A 1 -41.77 -6.50 -43.89
CA MET A 1 -40.35 -6.64 -44.31
C MET A 1 -39.71 -5.30 -44.70
N THR A 2 -39.80 -4.24 -43.88
CA THR A 2 -39.26 -2.89 -44.20
C THR A 2 -38.33 -2.30 -43.13
N SER A 3 -38.14 -2.97 -41.98
CA SER A 3 -37.34 -2.41 -40.86
C SER A 3 -35.82 -2.48 -41.08
N GLY A 4 -35.29 -3.56 -41.68
CA GLY A 4 -33.84 -3.73 -41.90
C GLY A 4 -33.22 -2.66 -42.80
N ASN A 5 -33.91 -2.31 -43.90
CA ASN A 5 -33.47 -1.24 -44.81
C ASN A 5 -33.53 0.15 -44.18
N LEU A 6 -34.40 0.38 -43.19
CA LEU A 6 -34.54 1.68 -42.53
C LEU A 6 -33.44 1.91 -41.49
N PHE A 7 -33.15 0.91 -40.65
CA PHE A 7 -32.08 1.00 -39.64
C PHE A 7 -30.72 1.27 -40.30
N SER A 8 -30.36 0.50 -41.33
CA SER A 8 -29.11 0.69 -42.07
C SER A 8 -29.02 2.07 -42.74
N LYS A 9 -30.13 2.60 -43.28
CA LYS A 9 -30.17 3.96 -43.83
C LYS A 9 -29.94 5.03 -42.75
N LEU A 10 -30.56 4.89 -41.57
CA LEU A 10 -30.39 5.82 -40.45
C LEU A 10 -28.94 5.80 -39.94
N MET A 11 -28.36 4.61 -39.79
CA MET A 11 -26.95 4.40 -39.44
C MET A 11 -26.03 5.09 -40.45
N ARG A 12 -26.22 4.83 -41.75
CA ARG A 12 -25.39 5.40 -42.81
C ARG A 12 -25.45 6.92 -42.83
N GLU A 13 -26.65 7.48 -42.69
CA GLU A 13 -26.84 8.94 -42.66
C GLU A 13 -26.19 9.57 -41.42
N ASP A 14 -26.26 8.88 -40.29
CA ASP A 14 -25.62 9.33 -39.08
C ASP A 14 -24.08 9.30 -39.16
N CYS A 15 -23.50 8.22 -39.68
CA CYS A 15 -22.06 8.13 -39.95
C CYS A 15 -21.60 9.25 -40.90
N LYS A 16 -22.37 9.55 -41.96
CA LYS A 16 -22.06 10.68 -42.87
C LYS A 16 -21.99 12.02 -42.14
N ARG A 17 -22.93 12.29 -41.23
CA ARG A 17 -22.97 13.54 -40.44
C ARG A 17 -21.85 13.61 -39.40
N ARG A 18 -21.30 12.47 -38.98
CA ARG A 18 -20.22 12.35 -38.01
C ARG A 18 -18.89 11.93 -38.63
N THR A 19 -18.68 12.19 -39.92
CA THR A 19 -17.40 11.88 -40.61
C THR A 19 -16.20 12.55 -39.94
N TRP A 20 -16.37 13.74 -39.36
CA TRP A 20 -15.32 14.42 -38.58
C TRP A 20 -14.87 13.59 -37.36
N ALA A 21 -15.79 12.86 -36.72
CA ALA A 21 -15.49 12.03 -35.56
C ALA A 21 -14.70 10.78 -35.96
N PHE A 22 -15.00 10.20 -37.13
CA PHE A 22 -14.17 9.16 -37.73
C PHE A 22 -12.74 9.65 -37.92
N ALA A 23 -12.55 10.82 -38.56
CA ALA A 23 -11.23 11.37 -38.80
C ALA A 23 -10.47 11.63 -37.48
N LEU A 24 -11.12 12.20 -36.48
CA LEU A 24 -10.52 12.49 -35.18
C LEU A 24 -10.10 11.22 -34.44
N VAL A 25 -11.00 10.24 -34.30
CA VAL A 25 -10.73 9.00 -33.57
C VAL A 25 -9.71 8.14 -34.32
N PHE A 26 -9.81 8.08 -35.66
CA PHE A 26 -8.84 7.39 -36.50
C PHE A 26 -7.44 7.98 -36.33
N LEU A 27 -7.32 9.31 -36.41
CA LEU A 27 -6.04 9.99 -36.31
C LEU A 27 -5.42 9.83 -34.92
N ALA A 28 -6.23 9.90 -33.85
CA ALA A 28 -5.76 9.67 -32.49
C ALA A 28 -5.18 8.24 -32.33
N PHE A 29 -5.90 7.22 -32.79
CA PHE A 29 -5.40 5.84 -32.74
C PHE A 29 -4.22 5.61 -33.69
N PHE A 30 -4.14 6.31 -34.82
CA PHE A 30 -3.03 6.20 -35.76
C PHE A 30 -1.70 6.63 -35.14
N PHE A 31 -1.71 7.74 -34.39
CA PHE A 31 -0.50 8.21 -33.73
C PHE A 31 -0.10 7.32 -32.53
N ILE A 32 -1.06 6.76 -31.82
CA ILE A 32 -0.78 5.95 -30.62
C ILE A 32 -0.44 4.50 -30.96
N LEU A 33 -1.05 3.91 -31.99
CA LEU A 33 -0.88 2.50 -32.30
C LEU A 33 0.24 2.26 -33.34
N PRO A 34 0.05 2.43 -34.67
CA PRO A 34 1.10 2.12 -35.62
C PRO A 34 2.32 3.04 -35.51
N ILE A 35 2.12 4.35 -35.35
CA ILE A 35 3.24 5.30 -35.19
C ILE A 35 3.88 5.14 -33.81
N GLY A 36 3.08 5.00 -32.76
CA GLY A 36 3.58 4.75 -31.40
C GLY A 36 4.46 3.49 -31.33
N LEU A 37 4.05 2.40 -31.99
CA LEU A 37 4.87 1.19 -32.08
C LEU A 37 6.17 1.41 -32.86
N ALA A 38 6.13 2.13 -33.99
CA ALA A 38 7.33 2.42 -34.77
C ALA A 38 8.35 3.24 -33.96
N LEU A 39 7.88 4.27 -33.24
CA LEU A 39 8.71 5.06 -32.34
C LEU A 39 9.24 4.22 -31.16
N ALA A 40 8.39 3.41 -30.53
CA ALA A 40 8.81 2.54 -29.43
C ALA A 40 9.87 1.51 -29.88
N MET A 41 9.77 1.00 -31.10
CA MET A 41 10.77 0.11 -31.70
C MET A 41 12.09 0.83 -31.96
N GLU A 42 12.05 2.06 -32.46
CA GLU A 42 13.23 2.88 -32.71
C GLU A 42 13.92 3.28 -31.39
N ASP A 43 13.14 3.73 -30.41
CA ASP A 43 13.63 4.04 -29.06
C ASP A 43 14.22 2.80 -28.38
N ALA A 44 13.54 1.65 -28.48
CA ALA A 44 14.07 0.39 -27.99
C ALA A 44 15.40 0.05 -28.69
N ALA A 45 15.48 0.16 -30.03
CA ALA A 45 16.74 -0.11 -30.73
C ALA A 45 17.87 0.87 -30.33
N ASN A 46 17.57 2.16 -30.20
CA ASN A 46 18.51 3.21 -29.80
C ASN A 46 19.03 3.03 -28.37
N THR A 47 18.19 2.51 -27.48
CA THR A 47 18.53 2.16 -26.10
C THR A 47 18.98 0.71 -25.95
N GLN A 48 19.31 0.03 -27.06
CA GLN A 48 19.77 -1.37 -27.04
C GLN A 48 18.80 -2.29 -26.27
N TYR A 49 17.50 -2.04 -26.38
CA TYR A 49 16.40 -2.74 -25.74
C TYR A 49 16.49 -2.76 -24.21
N TYR A 50 17.15 -1.76 -23.61
CA TYR A 50 17.45 -1.67 -22.17
C TYR A 50 16.26 -2.06 -21.29
N VAL A 51 15.14 -1.36 -21.42
CA VAL A 51 13.93 -1.59 -20.61
C VAL A 51 13.35 -3.00 -20.81
N TYR A 52 13.36 -3.50 -22.04
CA TYR A 52 12.75 -4.80 -22.39
C TYR A 52 13.65 -6.00 -22.09
N ASN A 53 14.93 -5.75 -21.82
CA ASN A 53 15.95 -6.73 -21.45
C ASN A 53 16.31 -6.63 -19.96
N GLY A 54 15.35 -6.27 -19.11
CA GLY A 54 15.53 -6.19 -17.66
C GLY A 54 16.47 -5.07 -17.23
N TYR A 55 16.31 -3.88 -17.83
CA TYR A 55 17.16 -2.70 -17.61
C TYR A 55 18.63 -2.95 -17.94
N ARG A 56 18.89 -3.52 -19.13
CA ARG A 56 20.25 -3.82 -19.64
C ARG A 56 20.41 -3.71 -21.13
N ASP A 57 21.56 -3.19 -21.52
CA ASP A 57 21.98 -3.10 -22.90
C ASP A 57 22.06 -4.49 -23.54
N PHE A 58 21.31 -4.69 -24.62
CA PHE A 58 21.39 -5.85 -25.48
C PHE A 58 22.32 -5.56 -26.67
N VAL A 59 23.56 -6.03 -26.55
CA VAL A 59 24.61 -5.88 -27.57
C VAL A 59 25.13 -7.25 -27.98
N GLN A 60 25.51 -7.38 -29.24
CA GLN A 60 26.10 -8.61 -29.75
C GLN A 60 27.52 -8.82 -29.16
N ASP A 61 27.65 -9.81 -28.28
CA ASP A 61 28.94 -10.25 -27.73
C ASP A 61 29.70 -11.13 -28.76
N PRO A 62 31.02 -10.94 -28.97
CA PRO A 62 31.83 -11.80 -29.85
C PRO A 62 31.76 -13.30 -29.54
N SER A 63 31.43 -13.69 -28.32
CA SER A 63 31.28 -15.07 -27.86
C SER A 63 29.88 -15.67 -28.09
N MET A 64 28.88 -14.85 -28.44
CA MET A 64 27.50 -15.28 -28.63
C MET A 64 27.26 -15.77 -30.08
N PRO A 65 26.73 -17.00 -30.29
CA PRO A 65 26.34 -17.45 -31.62
C PRO A 65 25.27 -16.53 -32.24
N LEU A 66 25.41 -16.22 -33.54
CA LEU A 66 24.49 -15.31 -34.24
C LEU A 66 23.01 -15.76 -34.17
N ALA A 67 22.76 -17.06 -34.19
CA ALA A 67 21.41 -17.61 -34.08
C ALA A 67 20.76 -17.27 -32.73
N VAL A 68 21.52 -17.37 -31.64
CA VAL A 68 21.06 -17.04 -30.27
C VAL A 68 20.80 -15.54 -30.15
N TYR A 69 21.67 -14.71 -30.73
CA TYR A 69 21.46 -13.26 -30.77
C TYR A 69 20.18 -12.89 -31.54
N GLN A 70 19.93 -13.52 -32.69
CA GLN A 70 18.74 -13.25 -33.51
C GLN A 70 17.44 -13.70 -32.83
N GLU A 71 17.48 -14.85 -32.14
CA GLU A 71 16.35 -15.36 -31.37
C GLU A 71 16.00 -14.42 -30.21
N LYS A 72 17.01 -14.00 -29.43
CA LYS A 72 16.80 -13.05 -28.33
C LYS A 72 16.36 -11.67 -28.81
N LEU A 73 16.91 -11.18 -29.93
CA LEU A 73 16.45 -9.93 -30.54
C LEU A 73 14.97 -10.01 -30.96
N LEU A 74 14.54 -11.15 -31.49
CA LEU A 74 13.14 -11.38 -31.86
C LEU A 74 12.23 -11.41 -30.63
N GLU A 75 12.66 -12.05 -29.54
CA GLU A 75 11.95 -12.04 -28.25
C GLU A 75 11.77 -10.60 -27.73
N LEU A 76 12.84 -9.81 -27.69
CA LEU A 76 12.81 -8.42 -27.21
C LEU A 76 11.90 -7.54 -28.07
N LYS A 77 11.99 -7.66 -29.41
CA LYS A 77 11.06 -6.97 -30.32
C LYS A 77 9.61 -7.40 -30.07
N THR A 78 9.37 -8.67 -29.78
CA THR A 78 8.02 -9.16 -29.44
C THR A 78 7.52 -8.50 -28.16
N LYS A 79 8.35 -8.40 -27.12
CA LYS A 79 8.05 -7.68 -25.87
C LYS A 79 7.70 -6.21 -26.13
N VAL A 80 8.42 -5.52 -27.02
CA VAL A 80 8.06 -4.14 -27.44
C VAL A 80 6.66 -4.10 -28.06
N VAL A 81 6.35 -4.99 -29.01
CA VAL A 81 5.01 -5.04 -29.63
C VAL A 81 3.93 -5.28 -28.57
N LEU A 82 4.12 -6.29 -27.71
CA LEU A 82 3.17 -6.65 -26.67
C LEU A 82 2.90 -5.48 -25.72
N SER A 83 3.94 -4.76 -25.27
CA SER A 83 3.77 -3.58 -24.41
C SER A 83 2.87 -2.49 -25.01
N GLN A 84 2.80 -2.40 -26.34
CA GLN A 84 1.96 -1.43 -27.04
C GLN A 84 0.57 -1.98 -27.41
N ALA A 85 0.50 -3.28 -27.68
CA ALA A 85 -0.64 -3.95 -28.28
C ALA A 85 -1.58 -4.64 -27.28
N GLU A 86 -1.05 -5.07 -26.14
CA GLU A 86 -1.80 -5.75 -25.09
C GLU A 86 -2.76 -4.81 -24.35
N PHE A 87 -3.68 -5.42 -23.60
CA PHE A 87 -4.48 -4.70 -22.63
C PHE A 87 -3.56 -4.14 -21.52
N GLY A 88 -3.90 -2.97 -20.98
CA GLY A 88 -3.05 -2.27 -20.00
C GLY A 88 -2.28 -1.06 -20.57
N ASN A 89 -2.27 -0.85 -21.89
CA ASN A 89 -1.71 0.39 -22.46
C ASN A 89 -2.52 1.63 -22.04
N GLY A 90 -1.99 2.38 -21.08
CA GLY A 90 -2.65 3.56 -20.50
C GLY A 90 -3.03 4.64 -21.53
N MET A 91 -2.28 4.79 -22.62
CA MET A 91 -2.61 5.76 -23.68
C MET A 91 -3.84 5.33 -24.50
N VAL A 92 -3.96 4.03 -24.80
CA VAL A 92 -5.14 3.47 -25.46
C VAL A 92 -6.36 3.64 -24.57
N VAL A 93 -6.23 3.36 -23.27
CA VAL A 93 -7.31 3.52 -22.29
C VAL A 93 -7.76 4.97 -22.16
N PHE A 94 -6.82 5.91 -22.08
CA PHE A 94 -7.12 7.34 -22.12
C PHE A 94 -7.92 7.73 -23.37
N LEU A 95 -7.50 7.27 -24.55
CA LEU A 95 -8.23 7.51 -25.80
C LEU A 95 -9.62 6.88 -25.80
N MET A 96 -9.77 5.66 -25.26
CA MET A 96 -11.08 5.00 -25.16
C MET A 96 -12.03 5.79 -24.26
N MET A 97 -11.56 6.25 -23.11
CA MET A 97 -12.35 7.09 -22.21
C MET A 97 -12.75 8.42 -22.88
N ALA A 98 -11.80 9.09 -23.55
CA ALA A 98 -12.08 10.32 -24.29
C ALA A 98 -13.09 10.07 -25.43
N ALA A 99 -12.91 8.99 -26.20
CA ALA A 99 -13.80 8.59 -27.28
C ALA A 99 -15.21 8.28 -26.77
N ALA A 100 -15.35 7.63 -25.61
CA ALA A 100 -16.65 7.35 -24.99
C ALA A 100 -17.42 8.65 -24.70
N VAL A 101 -16.75 9.65 -24.14
CA VAL A 101 -17.33 10.97 -23.88
C VAL A 101 -17.70 11.66 -25.19
N VAL A 102 -16.77 11.77 -26.15
CA VAL A 102 -16.99 12.47 -27.43
C VAL A 102 -18.11 11.80 -28.23
N MET A 103 -18.15 10.46 -28.29
CA MET A 103 -19.18 9.73 -29.03
C MET A 103 -20.54 9.80 -28.35
N GLY A 104 -20.59 9.68 -27.02
CA GLY A 104 -21.84 9.76 -26.27
C GLY A 104 -22.45 11.14 -26.40
N VAL A 105 -21.62 12.19 -26.28
CA VAL A 105 -22.04 13.58 -26.41
C VAL A 105 -22.47 13.89 -27.84
N SER A 106 -21.63 13.60 -28.83
CA SER A 106 -21.90 13.96 -30.23
C SER A 106 -23.14 13.25 -30.79
N GLY A 107 -23.33 11.97 -30.46
CA GLY A 107 -24.46 11.16 -30.94
C GLY A 107 -25.83 11.66 -30.45
N PHE A 108 -25.86 12.24 -29.24
CA PHE A 108 -27.11 12.62 -28.58
C PHE A 108 -27.25 14.12 -28.30
N SER A 109 -26.27 14.95 -28.66
CA SER A 109 -26.31 16.42 -28.54
C SER A 109 -27.55 17.08 -29.17
N TYR A 110 -28.17 16.43 -30.16
CA TYR A 110 -29.41 16.93 -30.77
C TYR A 110 -30.56 17.02 -29.77
N LEU A 111 -30.57 16.19 -28.71
CA LEU A 111 -31.56 16.19 -27.64
C LEU A 111 -31.56 17.48 -26.80
N HIS A 112 -30.52 18.29 -26.95
CA HIS A 112 -30.30 19.53 -26.23
C HIS A 112 -30.66 20.77 -27.06
N ASN A 113 -31.09 20.59 -28.32
CA ASN A 113 -31.50 21.67 -29.21
C ASN A 113 -32.95 21.47 -29.66
N ARG A 114 -33.84 22.39 -29.27
CA ARG A 114 -35.29 22.31 -29.57
C ARG A 114 -35.60 22.04 -31.04
N LYS A 115 -35.02 22.83 -31.96
CA LYS A 115 -35.25 22.68 -33.41
C LYS A 115 -34.83 21.31 -33.91
N LYS A 116 -33.72 20.76 -33.41
CA LYS A 116 -33.24 19.43 -33.80
C LYS A 116 -34.15 18.35 -33.23
N VAL A 117 -34.56 18.43 -31.96
CA VAL A 117 -35.48 17.47 -31.34
C VAL A 117 -36.81 17.42 -32.09
N ASP A 118 -37.42 18.57 -32.38
CA ASP A 118 -38.69 18.66 -33.11
C ASP A 118 -38.56 18.03 -34.51
N PHE A 119 -37.43 18.24 -35.17
CA PHE A 119 -37.14 17.56 -36.44
C PHE A 119 -37.03 16.04 -36.27
N TYR A 120 -36.20 15.53 -35.34
CA TYR A 120 -36.01 14.08 -35.18
C TYR A 120 -37.25 13.35 -34.68
N HIS A 121 -38.05 13.98 -33.82
CA HIS A 121 -39.26 13.40 -33.25
C HIS A 121 -40.51 13.54 -34.15
N SER A 122 -40.47 14.36 -35.21
CA SER A 122 -41.54 14.44 -36.20
C SER A 122 -41.38 13.45 -37.36
N ILE A 123 -40.21 12.82 -37.52
CA ILE A 123 -40.00 11.75 -38.50
C ILE A 123 -40.89 10.55 -38.10
N PRO A 124 -41.62 9.91 -39.04
CA PRO A 124 -42.48 8.75 -38.77
C PRO A 124 -41.68 7.46 -38.49
N VAL A 125 -40.77 7.51 -37.52
CA VAL A 125 -39.87 6.44 -37.10
C VAL A 125 -39.94 6.31 -35.58
N ARG A 126 -39.95 5.05 -35.11
CA ARG A 126 -39.96 4.76 -33.68
C ARG A 126 -38.73 5.33 -32.98
N ARG A 127 -38.92 5.93 -31.81
CA ARG A 127 -37.85 6.53 -31.00
C ARG A 127 -36.73 5.52 -30.69
N GLU A 128 -37.11 4.29 -30.38
CA GLU A 128 -36.22 3.17 -30.11
C GLU A 128 -35.27 2.92 -31.29
N LEU A 129 -35.77 3.03 -32.53
CA LEU A 129 -34.95 2.82 -33.72
C LEU A 129 -33.93 3.97 -33.92
N ILE A 130 -34.33 5.21 -33.65
CA ILE A 130 -33.44 6.39 -33.70
C ILE A 130 -32.35 6.27 -32.64
N TYR A 131 -32.73 5.91 -31.41
CA TYR A 131 -31.79 5.68 -30.31
C TYR A 131 -30.79 4.59 -30.67
N SER A 132 -31.26 3.40 -31.06
CA SER A 132 -30.40 2.27 -31.38
C SER A 132 -29.47 2.56 -32.56
N ALA A 133 -29.94 3.27 -33.60
CA ALA A 133 -29.08 3.65 -34.71
C ALA A 133 -27.98 4.64 -34.28
N ARG A 134 -28.32 5.64 -33.45
CA ARG A 134 -27.31 6.59 -32.95
C ARG A 134 -26.29 5.94 -32.02
N TYR A 135 -26.78 5.06 -31.15
CA TYR A 135 -25.98 4.31 -30.19
C TYR A 135 -25.00 3.38 -30.91
N MET A 136 -25.48 2.56 -31.85
CA MET A 136 -24.62 1.70 -32.67
C MET A 136 -23.64 2.49 -33.52
N GLY A 137 -24.03 3.66 -34.04
CA GLY A 137 -23.12 4.52 -34.80
C GLY A 137 -21.89 4.95 -33.97
N GLY A 138 -22.07 5.25 -32.67
CA GLY A 138 -20.94 5.59 -31.80
C GLY A 138 -19.97 4.42 -31.60
N ILE A 139 -20.50 3.21 -31.45
CA ILE A 139 -19.69 1.99 -31.33
C ILE A 139 -18.93 1.71 -32.62
N LEU A 140 -19.60 1.80 -33.77
CA LEU A 140 -18.98 1.53 -35.06
C LEU A 140 -17.87 2.53 -35.38
N ILE A 141 -18.05 3.81 -35.07
CA ILE A 141 -17.00 4.83 -35.30
C ILE A 141 -15.71 4.44 -34.57
N VAL A 142 -15.81 4.15 -33.27
CA VAL A 142 -14.65 3.85 -32.44
C VAL A 142 -14.08 2.47 -32.77
N GLY A 143 -14.93 1.45 -32.84
CA GLY A 143 -14.52 0.07 -33.09
C GLY A 143 -13.85 -0.10 -34.45
N VAL A 144 -14.38 0.51 -35.52
CA VAL A 144 -13.76 0.44 -36.85
C VAL A 144 -12.44 1.22 -36.89
N SER A 145 -12.41 2.44 -36.34
CA SER A 145 -11.17 3.23 -36.31
C SER A 145 -10.07 2.54 -35.49
N TYR A 146 -10.42 1.94 -34.35
CA TYR A 146 -9.47 1.20 -33.53
C TYR A 146 -8.99 -0.07 -34.24
N LEU A 147 -9.91 -0.86 -34.80
CA LEU A 147 -9.57 -2.10 -35.52
C LEU A 147 -8.65 -1.84 -36.72
N ILE A 148 -8.91 -0.81 -37.54
CA ILE A 148 -8.04 -0.50 -38.67
C ILE A 148 -6.63 -0.12 -38.19
N ASN A 149 -6.52 0.70 -37.14
CA ASN A 149 -5.21 1.09 -36.61
C ASN A 149 -4.48 -0.07 -35.93
N LEU A 150 -5.21 -1.02 -35.33
CA LEU A 150 -4.65 -2.26 -34.81
C LEU A 150 -4.11 -3.15 -35.96
N ILE A 151 -4.80 -3.22 -37.10
CA ILE A 151 -4.30 -3.90 -38.31
C ILE A 151 -3.06 -3.20 -38.88
N LEU A 152 -3.02 -1.86 -38.87
CA LEU A 152 -1.84 -1.12 -39.30
C LEU A 152 -0.65 -1.37 -38.37
N MET A 153 -0.87 -1.36 -37.05
CA MET A 153 0.12 -1.72 -36.05
C MET A 153 0.64 -3.15 -36.25
N PHE A 154 -0.26 -4.09 -36.56
CA PHE A 154 0.13 -5.46 -36.89
C PHE A 154 1.05 -5.50 -38.12
N GLY A 155 0.76 -4.71 -39.17
CA GLY A 155 1.64 -4.54 -40.32
C GLY A 155 3.02 -3.98 -39.96
N VAL A 156 3.08 -3.02 -39.03
CA VAL A 156 4.35 -2.48 -38.50
C VAL A 156 5.13 -3.55 -37.74
N ALA A 157 4.47 -4.32 -36.86
CA ALA A 157 5.10 -5.42 -36.12
C ALA A 157 5.74 -6.45 -37.07
N LEU A 158 5.02 -6.84 -38.13
CA LEU A 158 5.54 -7.73 -39.18
C LEU A 158 6.75 -7.12 -39.90
N ALA A 159 6.73 -5.81 -40.18
CA ALA A 159 7.84 -5.11 -40.83
C ALA A 159 9.12 -5.11 -39.97
N TYR A 160 9.00 -5.12 -38.64
CA TYR A 160 10.14 -5.26 -37.72
C TYR A 160 10.59 -6.73 -37.51
N GLY A 161 9.90 -7.70 -38.13
CA GLY A 161 10.22 -9.12 -38.11
C GLY A 161 9.53 -9.93 -37.02
N VAL A 162 8.57 -9.35 -36.29
CA VAL A 162 7.83 -10.05 -35.22
C VAL A 162 6.75 -10.96 -35.83
N GLY A 163 6.73 -12.23 -35.44
CA GLY A 163 5.81 -13.23 -35.98
C GLY A 163 4.39 -13.17 -35.39
N THR A 164 3.40 -13.59 -36.18
CA THR A 164 1.97 -13.59 -35.80
C THR A 164 1.61 -14.38 -34.54
N PRO A 165 2.10 -15.62 -34.32
CA PRO A 165 1.65 -16.45 -33.20
C PRO A 165 1.90 -15.84 -31.82
N GLY A 166 2.93 -14.99 -31.68
CA GLY A 166 3.29 -14.37 -30.41
C GLY A 166 2.49 -13.12 -30.04
N ILE A 167 1.74 -12.52 -30.97
CA ILE A 167 1.08 -11.21 -30.74
C ILE A 167 -0.43 -11.20 -31.05
N ALA A 168 -0.93 -12.17 -31.82
CA ALA A 168 -2.33 -12.16 -32.26
C ALA A 168 -3.33 -12.30 -31.11
N GLY A 169 -3.05 -13.17 -30.14
CA GLY A 169 -3.91 -13.38 -28.96
C GLY A 169 -3.99 -12.13 -28.09
N ALA A 170 -2.83 -11.56 -27.77
CA ALA A 170 -2.65 -10.28 -27.09
C ALA A 170 -3.46 -9.14 -27.75
N MET A 171 -3.30 -8.95 -29.07
CA MET A 171 -4.03 -7.91 -29.82
C MET A 171 -5.54 -8.13 -29.81
N ALA A 172 -6.00 -9.37 -29.98
CA ALA A 172 -7.43 -9.69 -29.95
C ALA A 172 -8.03 -9.49 -28.54
N GLY A 173 -7.28 -9.87 -27.50
CA GLY A 173 -7.62 -9.64 -26.11
C GLY A 173 -7.71 -8.16 -25.76
N GLY A 174 -6.67 -7.39 -26.12
CA GLY A 174 -6.64 -5.93 -26.00
C GLY A 174 -7.80 -5.26 -26.72
N LEU A 175 -8.14 -5.70 -27.95
CA LEU A 175 -9.31 -5.22 -28.67
C LEU A 175 -10.61 -5.48 -27.90
N ALA A 176 -10.83 -6.72 -27.46
CA ALA A 176 -12.06 -7.13 -26.79
C ALA A 176 -12.26 -6.40 -25.46
N LEU A 177 -11.23 -6.34 -24.62
CA LEU A 177 -11.28 -5.72 -23.29
C LEU A 177 -11.44 -4.21 -23.38
N ASN A 178 -10.63 -3.53 -24.21
CA ASN A 178 -10.76 -2.08 -24.41
C ASN A 178 -12.14 -1.71 -24.96
N MET A 179 -12.69 -2.49 -25.91
CA MET A 179 -14.03 -2.26 -26.42
C MET A 179 -15.11 -2.50 -25.37
N LEU A 180 -14.99 -3.53 -24.53
CA LEU A 180 -15.94 -3.80 -23.45
C LEU A 180 -16.04 -2.63 -22.46
N PHE A 181 -14.90 -2.14 -21.97
CA PHE A 181 -14.89 -1.04 -21.01
C PHE A 181 -15.20 0.32 -21.66
N PHE A 182 -14.82 0.53 -22.93
CA PHE A 182 -15.32 1.64 -23.73
C PHE A 182 -16.85 1.64 -23.78
N LEU A 183 -17.48 0.48 -24.03
CA LEU A 183 -18.95 0.38 -24.08
C LEU A 183 -19.61 0.72 -22.76
N LEU A 184 -19.01 0.31 -21.63
CA LEU A 184 -19.52 0.61 -20.30
C LEU A 184 -19.48 2.12 -20.01
N MET A 185 -18.33 2.76 -20.29
CA MET A 185 -18.15 4.21 -20.19
C MET A 185 -19.08 4.97 -21.13
N TYR A 186 -19.19 4.52 -22.39
CA TYR A 186 -20.05 5.10 -23.41
C TYR A 186 -21.52 5.05 -23.00
N ALA A 187 -21.98 3.91 -22.48
CA ALA A 187 -23.36 3.74 -22.02
C ALA A 187 -23.72 4.73 -20.89
N ALA A 188 -22.80 4.93 -19.94
CA ALA A 188 -22.97 5.91 -18.86
C ALA A 188 -23.05 7.36 -19.38
N VAL A 189 -22.19 7.74 -20.34
CA VAL A 189 -22.28 9.05 -21.01
C VAL A 189 -23.61 9.20 -21.73
N VAL A 190 -24.09 8.18 -22.43
CA VAL A 190 -25.39 8.22 -23.11
C VAL A 190 -26.52 8.43 -22.11
N ILE A 191 -26.52 7.75 -20.96
CA ILE A 191 -27.48 7.99 -19.88
C ILE A 191 -27.41 9.44 -19.38
N ALA A 192 -26.20 9.98 -19.17
CA ALA A 192 -26.01 11.39 -18.81
C ALA A 192 -26.66 12.34 -19.84
N MET A 193 -26.47 12.06 -21.12
CA MET A 193 -27.11 12.82 -22.20
C MET A 193 -28.63 12.65 -22.23
N MET A 194 -29.16 11.47 -21.85
CA MET A 194 -30.60 11.23 -21.74
C MET A 194 -31.24 11.99 -20.57
N MET A 195 -30.53 12.08 -19.45
CA MET A 195 -31.03 12.71 -18.22
C MET A 195 -30.98 14.23 -18.25
N THR A 196 -30.20 14.82 -19.15
CA THR A 196 -29.94 16.27 -19.21
C THR A 196 -30.62 16.91 -20.42
N GLY A 197 -31.00 18.18 -20.30
CA GLY A 197 -31.59 18.98 -21.38
C GLY A 197 -30.59 19.96 -22.03
N ASN A 198 -29.36 20.02 -21.53
CA ASN A 198 -28.28 20.88 -22.02
C ASN A 198 -26.98 20.06 -22.16
N MET A 199 -26.24 20.31 -23.25
CA MET A 199 -25.01 19.58 -23.57
C MET A 199 -23.92 19.72 -22.52
N VAL A 200 -23.67 20.94 -22.01
CA VAL A 200 -22.65 21.19 -20.97
C VAL A 200 -23.02 20.47 -19.69
N VAL A 201 -24.29 20.51 -19.30
CA VAL A 201 -24.79 19.77 -18.13
C VAL A 201 -24.68 18.27 -18.33
N GLY A 202 -24.89 17.77 -19.56
CA GLY A 202 -24.64 16.38 -19.94
C GLY A 202 -23.19 15.96 -19.72
N ILE A 203 -22.23 16.78 -20.14
CA ILE A 203 -20.80 16.52 -19.93
C ILE A 203 -20.46 16.48 -18.43
N LEU A 204 -20.96 17.46 -17.65
CA LEU A 204 -20.78 17.46 -16.19
C LEU A 204 -21.41 16.23 -15.52
N ALA A 205 -22.60 15.82 -15.97
CA ALA A 205 -23.27 14.63 -15.46
C ALA A 205 -22.49 13.34 -15.79
N SER A 206 -21.82 13.25 -16.94
CA SER A 206 -20.90 12.14 -17.23
C SER A 206 -19.76 12.10 -16.20
N GLY A 207 -19.17 13.25 -15.87
CA GLY A 207 -18.16 13.35 -14.80
C GLY A 207 -18.69 12.87 -13.44
N VAL A 208 -19.94 13.21 -13.09
CA VAL A 208 -20.59 12.70 -11.87
C VAL A 208 -20.70 11.18 -11.91
N PHE A 209 -21.14 10.57 -13.02
CA PHE A 209 -21.22 9.11 -13.13
C PHE A 209 -19.86 8.41 -13.03
N PHE A 210 -18.80 9.05 -13.49
CA PHE A 210 -17.45 8.47 -13.45
C PHE A 210 -16.80 8.61 -12.07
N PHE A 211 -16.92 9.77 -11.42
CA PHE A 211 -16.04 10.10 -10.31
C PHE A 211 -16.75 10.24 -8.95
N PHE A 212 -18.07 10.43 -8.91
CA PHE A 212 -18.75 10.74 -7.65
C PHE A 212 -18.68 9.60 -6.63
N LEU A 213 -19.03 8.36 -7.02
CA LEU A 213 -19.04 7.23 -6.09
C LEU A 213 -17.63 6.82 -5.61
N PRO A 214 -16.60 6.76 -6.49
CA PRO A 214 -15.22 6.56 -6.04
C PRO A 214 -14.75 7.68 -5.10
N ALA A 215 -15.07 8.94 -5.39
CA ALA A 215 -14.74 10.05 -4.51
C ALA A 215 -15.45 9.95 -3.15
N VAL A 216 -16.67 9.42 -3.08
CA VAL A 216 -17.37 9.16 -1.81
C VAL A 216 -16.72 8.02 -1.03
N MET A 217 -16.18 6.99 -1.71
CA MET A 217 -15.43 5.93 -1.03
C MET A 217 -14.13 6.47 -0.42
N LEU A 218 -13.33 7.23 -1.18
CA LEU A 218 -12.15 7.92 -0.67
C LEU A 218 -12.48 8.88 0.46
N LEU A 219 -13.63 9.54 0.38
CA LEU A 219 -14.11 10.41 1.45
C LEU A 219 -14.41 9.60 2.73
N LEU A 220 -15.08 8.45 2.59
CA LEU A 220 -15.37 7.56 3.72
C LEU A 220 -14.10 7.07 4.38
N GLU A 221 -13.11 6.63 3.60
CA GLU A 221 -11.76 6.28 4.07
C GLU A 221 -11.14 7.42 4.87
N GLY A 222 -11.08 8.62 4.29
CA GLY A 222 -10.52 9.79 4.98
C GLY A 222 -11.23 10.14 6.29
N TYR A 223 -12.56 10.01 6.36
CA TYR A 223 -13.30 10.21 7.62
C TYR A 223 -12.95 9.14 8.66
N CYS A 224 -12.89 7.87 8.26
CA CYS A 224 -12.55 6.78 9.17
C CYS A 224 -11.10 6.87 9.67
N GLU A 225 -10.11 7.12 8.81
CA GLU A 225 -8.71 7.26 9.23
C GLU A 225 -8.52 8.42 10.22
N ILE A 226 -9.18 9.55 9.98
CA ILE A 226 -9.07 10.74 10.82
C ILE A 226 -9.79 10.57 12.16
N PHE A 227 -11.00 10.01 12.17
CA PHE A 227 -11.85 10.02 13.37
C PHE A 227 -11.88 8.69 14.14
N PHE A 228 -11.61 7.56 13.50
CA PHE A 228 -11.59 6.24 14.13
C PHE A 228 -10.16 5.72 14.25
N VAL A 229 -9.65 5.70 15.49
CA VAL A 229 -8.29 5.27 15.81
C VAL A 229 -8.10 3.76 15.72
N THR A 230 -9.17 2.98 15.82
CA THR A 230 -9.11 1.51 15.88
C THR A 230 -9.29 0.80 14.54
N THR A 231 -9.36 1.57 13.45
CA THR A 231 -9.61 1.03 12.11
C THR A 231 -8.42 0.19 11.65
N ALA A 232 -8.64 -1.09 11.40
CA ALA A 232 -7.60 -1.97 10.89
C ALA A 232 -7.24 -1.62 9.43
N ARG A 233 -5.95 -1.62 9.08
CA ARG A 233 -5.45 -1.26 7.74
C ARG A 233 -6.07 -2.11 6.62
N ASN A 234 -6.32 -3.38 6.91
CA ASN A 234 -6.98 -4.31 6.00
C ASN A 234 -8.39 -3.89 5.58
N ALA A 235 -9.06 -2.99 6.32
CA ALA A 235 -10.35 -2.44 5.90
C ALA A 235 -10.27 -1.65 4.59
N TRP A 236 -9.09 -1.13 4.24
CA TRP A 236 -8.84 -0.30 3.07
C TRP A 236 -8.05 -1.03 1.99
N THR A 237 -7.10 -1.89 2.36
CA THR A 237 -6.19 -2.50 1.39
C THR A 237 -6.58 -3.92 0.97
N SER A 238 -7.36 -4.65 1.78
CA SER A 238 -7.70 -6.03 1.45
C SER A 238 -8.61 -6.10 0.22
N ASP A 239 -8.28 -7.00 -0.70
CA ASP A 239 -9.02 -7.19 -1.96
C ASP A 239 -10.51 -7.51 -1.77
N GLY A 240 -10.84 -8.18 -0.66
CA GLY A 240 -12.20 -8.53 -0.27
C GLY A 240 -12.91 -7.49 0.60
N SER A 241 -12.28 -6.35 0.89
CA SER A 241 -12.87 -5.31 1.74
C SER A 241 -14.07 -4.62 1.05
N PRO A 242 -15.09 -4.18 1.81
CA PRO A 242 -16.21 -3.40 1.25
C PRO A 242 -15.75 -2.10 0.57
N PHE A 243 -14.64 -1.51 1.05
CA PHE A 243 -14.04 -0.34 0.44
C PHE A 243 -13.48 -0.66 -0.94
N MET A 244 -12.61 -1.67 -1.07
CA MET A 244 -12.04 -2.06 -2.37
C MET A 244 -13.13 -2.52 -3.33
N TRP A 245 -14.15 -3.23 -2.86
CA TRP A 245 -15.33 -3.55 -3.66
C TRP A 245 -16.02 -2.28 -4.17
N GLY A 246 -16.22 -1.30 -3.29
CA GLY A 246 -16.79 0.00 -3.62
C GLY A 246 -15.98 0.77 -4.65
N MET A 247 -14.66 0.80 -4.46
CA MET A 247 -13.71 1.42 -5.37
C MET A 247 -13.71 0.73 -6.73
N LYS A 248 -13.69 -0.61 -6.79
CA LYS A 248 -13.65 -1.40 -8.03
C LYS A 248 -14.95 -1.29 -8.84
N TYR A 249 -16.12 -1.44 -8.22
CA TYR A 249 -17.36 -1.75 -8.96
C TYR A 249 -18.42 -0.66 -9.03
N LEU A 250 -18.33 0.43 -8.25
CA LEU A 250 -19.40 1.44 -8.20
C LEU A 250 -19.41 2.42 -9.39
N SER A 251 -18.37 2.43 -10.22
CA SER A 251 -18.26 3.33 -11.37
C SER A 251 -17.68 2.63 -12.59
N PRO A 252 -18.22 2.90 -13.81
CA PRO A 252 -17.60 2.49 -15.07
C PRO A 252 -16.13 2.90 -15.21
N PHE A 253 -15.77 4.06 -14.64
CA PHE A 253 -14.39 4.55 -14.67
C PHE A 253 -13.50 3.65 -13.83
N SER A 254 -13.90 3.40 -12.58
CA SER A 254 -13.11 2.55 -11.69
C SER A 254 -12.95 1.14 -12.23
N VAL A 255 -14.04 0.52 -12.72
CA VAL A 255 -13.99 -0.82 -13.31
C VAL A 255 -12.94 -0.90 -14.42
N TYR A 256 -12.84 0.14 -15.27
CA TYR A 256 -11.84 0.17 -16.33
C TYR A 256 -10.42 0.35 -15.77
N ILE A 257 -10.21 1.28 -14.83
CA ILE A 257 -8.89 1.53 -14.25
C ILE A 257 -8.38 0.31 -13.48
N THR A 258 -9.21 -0.35 -12.67
CA THR A 258 -8.80 -1.55 -11.91
C THR A 258 -8.61 -2.77 -12.79
N ALA A 259 -9.12 -2.75 -14.03
CA ALA A 259 -8.87 -3.80 -15.00
C ALA A 259 -7.53 -3.63 -15.73
N LEU A 260 -6.88 -2.46 -15.67
CA LEU A 260 -5.64 -2.20 -16.42
C LEU A 260 -4.53 -3.22 -16.16
N ASP A 261 -4.46 -3.73 -14.94
CA ASP A 261 -3.44 -4.70 -14.51
C ASP A 261 -3.82 -6.15 -14.86
N TRP A 262 -4.97 -6.39 -15.51
CA TRP A 262 -5.38 -7.73 -15.90
C TRP A 262 -4.51 -8.27 -17.04
N LYS A 263 -3.82 -9.36 -16.75
CA LYS A 263 -3.09 -10.14 -17.76
C LYS A 263 -4.04 -11.12 -18.47
N LEU A 264 -3.77 -11.39 -19.75
CA LEU A 264 -4.68 -12.17 -20.60
C LEU A 264 -4.66 -13.67 -20.28
N ASP A 265 -3.52 -14.18 -19.83
CA ASP A 265 -3.33 -15.53 -19.27
C ASP A 265 -4.17 -15.74 -18.00
N GLU A 266 -4.25 -14.73 -17.15
CA GLU A 266 -5.04 -14.75 -15.91
C GLU A 266 -6.52 -14.40 -16.09
N ILE A 267 -6.98 -14.19 -17.32
CA ILE A 267 -8.34 -13.68 -17.59
C ILE A 267 -9.46 -14.57 -17.04
N ILE A 268 -9.18 -15.87 -16.84
CA ILE A 268 -10.10 -16.83 -16.23
C ILE A 268 -10.47 -16.40 -14.80
N LYS A 269 -9.54 -15.80 -14.05
CA LYS A 269 -9.76 -15.27 -12.70
C LYS A 269 -10.79 -14.13 -12.71
N HIS A 270 -10.95 -13.44 -13.85
CA HIS A 270 -11.81 -12.25 -14.01
C HIS A 270 -13.12 -12.51 -14.79
N VAL A 271 -13.47 -13.78 -15.03
CA VAL A 271 -14.70 -14.14 -15.75
C VAL A 271 -15.97 -13.57 -15.10
N PRO A 272 -16.16 -13.61 -13.76
CA PRO A 272 -17.32 -13.00 -13.12
C PRO A 272 -17.45 -11.51 -13.42
N GLU A 273 -16.34 -10.76 -13.38
CA GLU A 273 -16.28 -9.33 -13.63
C GLU A 273 -16.57 -8.99 -15.10
N LEU A 274 -16.08 -9.80 -16.03
CA LEU A 274 -16.39 -9.67 -17.46
C LEU A 274 -17.89 -9.87 -17.73
N ILE A 275 -18.48 -10.90 -17.11
CA ILE A 275 -19.92 -11.17 -17.22
C ILE A 275 -20.72 -10.00 -16.64
N CYS A 276 -20.36 -9.53 -15.44
CA CYS A 276 -21.01 -8.38 -14.80
C CYS A 276 -20.89 -7.11 -15.65
N SER A 277 -19.72 -6.86 -16.23
CA SER A 277 -19.48 -5.71 -17.13
C SER A 277 -20.33 -5.80 -18.39
N GLY A 278 -20.42 -6.99 -19.01
CA GLY A 278 -21.27 -7.24 -20.17
C GLY A 278 -22.76 -7.03 -19.86
N PHE A 279 -23.25 -7.57 -18.74
CA PHE A 279 -24.62 -7.29 -18.28
C PHE A 279 -24.83 -5.82 -17.93
N GLY A 280 -23.82 -5.14 -17.36
CA GLY A 280 -23.82 -3.71 -17.10
C GLY A 280 -24.04 -2.89 -18.37
N VAL A 281 -23.29 -3.18 -19.44
CA VAL A 281 -23.46 -2.55 -20.76
C VAL A 281 -24.89 -2.72 -21.27
N LEU A 282 -25.44 -3.95 -21.21
CA LEU A 282 -26.81 -4.22 -21.65
C LEU A 282 -27.84 -3.49 -20.79
N ALA A 283 -27.72 -3.54 -19.47
CA ALA A 283 -28.62 -2.87 -18.54
C ALA A 283 -28.65 -1.36 -18.76
N LEU A 284 -27.48 -0.72 -18.91
CA LEU A 284 -27.37 0.70 -19.18
C LEU A 284 -27.91 1.08 -20.58
N PHE A 285 -27.68 0.23 -21.59
CA PHE A 285 -28.28 0.42 -22.91
C PHE A 285 -29.81 0.43 -22.87
N PHE A 286 -30.42 -0.57 -22.22
CA PHE A 286 -31.88 -0.66 -22.08
C PHE A 286 -32.43 0.48 -21.23
N LEU A 287 -31.76 0.84 -20.12
CA LEU A 287 -32.14 1.98 -19.30
C LEU A 287 -32.10 3.29 -20.11
N GLY A 288 -31.02 3.54 -20.86
CA GLY A 288 -30.89 4.69 -21.75
C GLY A 288 -32.00 4.75 -22.81
N MET A 289 -32.36 3.59 -23.39
CA MET A 289 -33.48 3.50 -24.34
C MET A 289 -34.82 3.83 -23.68
N GLN A 290 -35.09 3.31 -22.48
CA GLN A 290 -36.32 3.64 -21.75
C GLN A 290 -36.37 5.12 -21.39
N LEU A 291 -35.28 5.70 -20.90
CA LEU A 291 -35.16 7.13 -20.63
C LEU A 291 -35.43 7.95 -21.90
N TYR A 292 -34.87 7.57 -23.04
CA TYR A 292 -35.14 8.22 -24.32
C TYR A 292 -36.62 8.15 -24.73
N ARG A 293 -37.26 6.99 -24.53
CA ARG A 293 -38.68 6.78 -24.86
C ARG A 293 -39.58 7.72 -24.06
N ILE A 294 -39.37 7.81 -22.75
CA ILE A 294 -40.20 8.64 -21.86
C ILE A 294 -39.80 10.12 -21.83
N ARG A 295 -38.68 10.48 -22.46
CA ARG A 295 -38.16 11.85 -22.44
C ARG A 295 -39.13 12.83 -23.12
N PRO A 296 -39.55 13.90 -22.43
CA PRO A 296 -40.33 14.96 -23.05
C PRO A 296 -39.49 15.79 -24.02
N SER A 297 -40.05 16.20 -25.15
CA SER A 297 -39.27 16.90 -26.21
C SER A 297 -38.99 18.35 -25.81
N GLU A 298 -39.89 18.95 -25.04
CA GLU A 298 -39.80 20.29 -24.46
C GLU A 298 -38.77 20.40 -23.33
N SER A 299 -38.08 19.32 -22.99
CA SER A 299 -36.97 19.33 -22.05
C SER A 299 -35.68 19.86 -22.66
N ALA A 300 -35.59 19.98 -23.99
CA ALA A 300 -34.44 20.55 -24.69
C ALA A 300 -34.21 22.02 -24.29
N GLY A 301 -32.97 22.31 -23.90
CA GLY A 301 -32.52 23.61 -23.36
C GLY A 301 -32.70 23.78 -21.85
N LYS A 302 -33.34 22.83 -21.14
CA LYS A 302 -33.37 22.83 -19.66
C LYS A 302 -32.11 22.16 -19.10
N ALA A 303 -31.78 22.34 -17.83
CA ALA A 303 -30.61 21.65 -17.25
C ALA A 303 -30.83 20.13 -17.19
N MET A 304 -31.92 19.70 -16.52
CA MET A 304 -32.32 18.29 -16.40
C MET A 304 -33.58 18.01 -17.22
N ALA A 305 -33.62 16.85 -17.87
CA ALA A 305 -34.77 16.37 -18.60
C ALA A 305 -35.89 15.89 -17.65
N PHE A 306 -35.51 15.28 -16.53
CA PHE A 306 -36.43 14.72 -15.53
C PHE A 306 -36.42 15.56 -14.25
N LYS A 307 -37.53 16.25 -13.95
CA LYS A 307 -37.61 17.12 -12.75
C LYS A 307 -37.44 16.35 -11.44
N ARG A 308 -37.86 15.07 -11.38
CA ARG A 308 -37.81 14.24 -10.17
C ARG A 308 -36.37 13.87 -9.77
N THR A 309 -35.44 13.80 -10.72
CA THR A 309 -34.05 13.42 -10.44
C THR A 309 -33.20 14.59 -9.90
N MET A 310 -33.67 15.83 -10.08
CA MET A 310 -32.98 17.02 -9.61
C MET A 310 -32.72 17.02 -8.09
N ALA A 311 -33.71 16.69 -7.27
CA ALA A 311 -33.55 16.76 -5.81
C ALA A 311 -32.59 15.68 -5.27
N PRO A 312 -32.72 14.39 -5.62
CA PRO A 312 -31.78 13.35 -5.16
C PRO A 312 -30.32 13.64 -5.57
N ILE A 313 -30.08 13.96 -6.84
CA ILE A 313 -28.72 14.23 -7.35
C ILE A 313 -28.10 15.42 -6.61
N ARG A 314 -28.88 16.49 -6.42
CA ARG A 314 -28.42 17.66 -5.67
C ARG A 314 -28.06 17.30 -4.23
N ILE A 315 -28.93 16.58 -3.52
CA ILE A 315 -28.69 16.23 -2.11
C ILE A 315 -27.38 15.43 -1.99
N LEU A 316 -27.18 14.44 -2.85
CA LEU A 316 -25.96 13.64 -2.86
C LEU A 316 -24.71 14.49 -3.12
N LEU A 317 -24.73 15.33 -4.17
CA LEU A 317 -23.60 16.21 -4.50
C LEU A 317 -23.29 17.21 -3.39
N VAL A 318 -24.32 17.85 -2.83
CA VAL A 318 -24.18 18.86 -1.78
C VAL A 318 -23.61 18.23 -0.51
N LEU A 319 -24.11 17.05 -0.10
CA LEU A 319 -23.58 16.35 1.07
C LEU A 319 -22.15 15.85 0.83
N GLY A 320 -21.87 15.21 -0.30
CA GLY A 320 -20.53 14.71 -0.62
C GLY A 320 -19.49 15.83 -0.66
N CYS A 321 -19.78 16.93 -1.36
CA CYS A 321 -18.88 18.09 -1.41
C CYS A 321 -18.78 18.82 -0.07
N GLY A 322 -19.88 18.91 0.69
CA GLY A 322 -19.87 19.49 2.04
C GLY A 322 -18.94 18.72 2.96
N LEU A 323 -19.08 17.40 3.01
CA LEU A 323 -18.21 16.53 3.79
C LEU A 323 -16.75 16.58 3.32
N ALA A 324 -16.49 16.66 2.01
CA ALA A 324 -15.15 16.88 1.47
C ALA A 324 -14.53 18.21 1.91
N GLY A 325 -15.30 19.30 1.90
CA GLY A 325 -14.86 20.58 2.44
C GLY A 325 -14.55 20.53 3.93
N GLY A 326 -15.31 19.73 4.68
CA GLY A 326 -15.05 19.47 6.10
C GLY A 326 -13.71 18.80 6.35
N LEU A 327 -13.39 17.74 5.60
CA LEU A 327 -12.08 17.08 5.70
C LEU A 327 -10.94 17.99 5.25
N PHE A 328 -11.12 18.75 4.16
CA PHE A 328 -10.08 19.65 3.65
C PHE A 328 -9.62 20.65 4.71
N PHE A 329 -10.55 21.34 5.36
CA PHE A 329 -10.20 22.29 6.42
C PHE A 329 -9.79 21.61 7.73
N TRP A 330 -10.26 20.39 7.99
CA TRP A 330 -9.73 19.60 9.10
C TRP A 330 -8.25 19.26 8.86
N ALA A 331 -7.89 18.74 7.69
CA ALA A 331 -6.51 18.35 7.36
C ALA A 331 -5.51 19.50 7.51
N MET A 332 -5.94 20.76 7.30
CA MET A 332 -5.08 21.93 7.44
C MET A 332 -4.82 22.37 8.89
N GLN A 333 -5.71 22.05 9.84
CA GLN A 333 -5.71 22.70 11.16
C GLN A 333 -6.02 21.76 12.33
N SER A 334 -6.57 20.57 12.08
CA SER A 334 -6.94 19.55 13.07
C SER A 334 -7.83 20.09 14.20
N ARG A 335 -8.73 21.05 13.90
CA ARG A 335 -9.68 21.62 14.87
C ARG A 335 -11.12 21.49 14.39
N LEU A 336 -12.02 21.18 15.33
CA LEU A 336 -13.47 21.06 15.11
C LEU A 336 -14.08 22.26 14.37
N ARG A 337 -13.74 23.48 14.79
CA ARG A 337 -14.28 24.71 14.18
C ARG A 337 -13.95 24.83 12.69
N TRP A 338 -12.77 24.37 12.27
CA TRP A 338 -12.33 24.43 10.87
C TRP A 338 -13.01 23.33 10.04
N GLY A 339 -13.16 22.12 10.59
CA GLY A 339 -13.96 21.08 9.97
C GLY A 339 -15.42 21.51 9.74
N LEU A 340 -16.09 22.05 10.77
CA LEU A 340 -17.45 22.56 10.65
C LEU A 340 -17.56 23.74 9.67
N PHE A 341 -16.61 24.67 9.71
CA PHE A 341 -16.53 25.77 8.76
C PHE A 341 -16.45 25.25 7.32
N GLY A 342 -15.55 24.31 7.06
CA GLY A 342 -15.40 23.66 5.76
C GLY A 342 -16.69 22.99 5.29
N THR A 343 -17.34 22.22 6.17
CA THR A 343 -18.61 21.56 5.88
C THR A 343 -19.71 22.55 5.51
N VAL A 344 -19.87 23.62 6.30
CA VAL A 344 -20.91 24.64 6.05
C VAL A 344 -20.65 25.40 4.75
N VAL A 345 -19.42 25.89 4.54
CA VAL A 345 -19.07 26.71 3.38
C VAL A 345 -19.21 25.91 2.09
N PHE A 346 -18.66 24.69 2.02
CA PHE A 346 -18.77 23.86 0.82
C PHE A 346 -20.21 23.40 0.56
N THR A 347 -21.00 23.11 1.59
CA THR A 347 -22.43 22.81 1.44
C THR A 347 -23.17 23.97 0.77
N ILE A 348 -22.95 25.21 1.25
CA ILE A 348 -23.58 26.42 0.69
C ILE A 348 -23.11 26.66 -0.74
N LEU A 349 -21.79 26.59 -0.99
CA LEU A 349 -21.20 26.81 -2.31
C LEU A 349 -21.74 25.80 -3.33
N THR A 350 -21.71 24.51 -3.01
CA THR A 350 -22.18 23.46 -3.92
C THR A 350 -23.68 23.57 -4.16
N HIS A 351 -24.49 23.89 -3.13
CA HIS A 351 -25.92 24.13 -3.32
C HIS A 351 -26.17 25.30 -4.29
N CYS A 352 -25.47 26.42 -4.09
CA CYS A 352 -25.54 27.58 -4.97
C CYS A 352 -25.15 27.24 -6.41
N ILE A 353 -24.04 26.53 -6.61
CA ILE A 353 -23.56 26.11 -7.94
C ILE A 353 -24.60 25.21 -8.62
N VAL A 354 -25.13 24.21 -7.91
CA VAL A 354 -26.15 23.30 -8.46
C VAL A 354 -27.45 24.03 -8.80
N GLU A 355 -27.89 24.99 -7.99
CA GLU A 355 -29.07 25.82 -8.30
C GLU A 355 -28.86 26.72 -9.53
N ILE A 356 -27.68 27.34 -9.65
CA ILE A 356 -27.29 28.11 -10.84
C ILE A 356 -27.32 27.21 -12.07
N ILE A 357 -26.76 26.01 -12.01
CA ILE A 357 -26.76 25.06 -13.13
C ILE A 357 -28.20 24.63 -13.47
N TYR A 358 -29.04 24.35 -12.48
CA TYR A 358 -30.40 23.84 -12.72
C TYR A 358 -31.34 24.88 -13.33
N HIS A 359 -31.12 26.15 -13.03
CA HIS A 359 -31.95 27.25 -13.49
C HIS A 359 -31.30 28.15 -14.54
N PHE A 360 -30.00 28.02 -14.79
CA PHE A 360 -29.19 28.92 -15.60
C PHE A 360 -29.34 30.39 -15.19
N ASP A 361 -29.49 30.66 -13.88
CA ASP A 361 -29.82 31.98 -13.36
C ASP A 361 -29.13 32.24 -12.02
N PHE A 362 -28.22 33.23 -12.01
CA PHE A 362 -27.52 33.72 -10.82
C PHE A 362 -28.44 34.37 -9.78
N LYS A 363 -29.71 34.67 -10.08
CA LYS A 363 -30.64 35.16 -9.05
C LYS A 363 -31.22 34.04 -8.19
N LYS A 364 -31.06 32.78 -8.61
CA LYS A 364 -31.64 31.60 -7.94
C LYS A 364 -30.66 30.83 -7.05
N LEU A 365 -29.52 31.42 -6.68
CA LEU A 365 -28.47 30.76 -5.88
C LEU A 365 -29.00 30.15 -4.57
N PHE A 366 -29.89 30.87 -3.88
CA PHE A 366 -30.55 30.39 -2.65
C PHE A 366 -31.97 29.84 -2.91
N GLY A 367 -32.18 29.29 -4.12
CA GLY A 367 -33.38 28.52 -4.43
C GLY A 367 -33.55 27.37 -3.43
N ARG A 368 -34.80 27.03 -3.11
CA ARG A 368 -35.18 25.92 -2.22
C ARG A 368 -34.42 25.92 -0.88
N LYS A 369 -34.48 27.05 -0.16
CA LYS A 369 -33.85 27.25 1.16
C LYS A 369 -34.03 26.11 2.15
N LEU A 370 -35.21 25.45 2.17
CA LEU A 370 -35.44 24.29 3.03
C LEU A 370 -34.48 23.14 2.72
N GLN A 371 -34.22 22.83 1.44
CA GLN A 371 -33.25 21.79 1.07
C GLN A 371 -31.83 22.17 1.49
N LEU A 372 -31.46 23.44 1.33
CA LEU A 372 -30.16 23.93 1.81
C LEU A 372 -30.01 23.73 3.32
N VAL A 373 -31.02 24.14 4.10
CA VAL A 373 -31.01 23.97 5.57
C VAL A 373 -30.95 22.49 5.95
N LEU A 374 -31.70 21.63 5.27
CA LEU A 374 -31.67 20.18 5.52
C LEU A 374 -30.30 19.57 5.18
N CYS A 375 -29.70 19.93 4.04
CA CYS A 375 -28.36 19.46 3.67
C CYS A 375 -27.29 19.98 4.63
N LEU A 376 -27.40 21.24 5.09
CA LEU A 376 -26.48 21.82 6.07
C LEU A 376 -26.59 21.10 7.41
N GLY A 377 -27.81 20.89 7.90
CA GLY A 377 -28.05 20.10 9.11
C GLY A 377 -27.51 18.68 8.97
N ALA A 378 -27.85 17.98 7.89
CA ALA A 378 -27.39 16.62 7.64
C ALA A 378 -25.86 16.52 7.50
N GLY A 379 -25.22 17.41 6.74
CA GLY A 379 -23.77 17.42 6.56
C GLY A 379 -23.02 17.66 7.89
N VAL A 380 -23.52 18.60 8.70
CA VAL A 380 -22.98 18.83 10.05
C VAL A 380 -23.21 17.63 10.96
N LEU A 381 -24.41 17.03 10.96
CA LEU A 381 -24.70 15.85 11.77
C LEU A 381 -23.83 14.66 11.37
N VAL A 382 -23.59 14.44 10.08
CA VAL A 382 -22.69 13.37 9.60
C VAL A 382 -21.24 13.68 10.01
N PHE A 383 -20.76 14.92 9.83
CA PHE A 383 -19.41 15.27 10.32
C PHE A 383 -19.27 14.99 11.82
N LEU A 384 -20.26 15.39 12.62
CA LEU A 384 -20.27 15.20 14.07
C LEU A 384 -20.42 13.73 14.47
N SER A 385 -21.13 12.92 13.70
CA SER A 385 -21.31 11.49 13.99
C SER A 385 -20.02 10.70 13.89
N PHE A 386 -19.16 11.03 12.92
CA PHE A 386 -17.78 10.50 12.87
C PHE A 386 -16.92 11.09 13.97
N ARG A 387 -16.92 12.43 14.10
CA ARG A 387 -16.06 13.14 15.08
C ARG A 387 -16.29 12.70 16.53
N TYR A 388 -17.51 12.38 16.90
CA TYR A 388 -17.88 11.95 18.25
C TYR A 388 -18.17 10.46 18.35
N ASP A 389 -17.91 9.70 17.29
CA ASP A 389 -18.10 8.26 17.25
C ASP A 389 -19.48 7.83 17.81
N TRP A 390 -20.57 8.37 17.24
CA TRP A 390 -21.93 8.01 17.66
C TRP A 390 -22.27 6.53 17.44
N TYR A 391 -21.44 5.85 16.64
CA TYR A 391 -21.56 4.43 16.34
C TYR A 391 -20.90 3.54 17.40
N GLY A 392 -20.09 4.13 18.28
CA GLY A 392 -19.25 3.41 19.24
C GLY A 392 -18.21 2.53 18.56
N TYR A 393 -17.74 2.89 17.35
CA TYR A 393 -16.81 2.11 16.56
C TYR A 393 -15.51 1.80 17.30
N ASP A 394 -14.88 2.80 17.92
CA ASP A 394 -13.61 2.64 18.66
C ASP A 394 -13.81 2.00 20.02
N SER A 395 -14.97 2.22 20.63
CA SER A 395 -15.32 1.62 21.92
C SER A 395 -15.83 0.19 21.82
N TYR A 396 -16.17 -0.26 20.61
CA TYR A 396 -16.74 -1.58 20.38
C TYR A 396 -15.72 -2.69 20.66
N LEU A 397 -16.10 -3.59 21.56
CA LEU A 397 -15.42 -4.86 21.82
C LEU A 397 -16.50 -5.95 21.87
N PRO A 398 -16.36 -7.07 21.13
CA PRO A 398 -17.33 -8.15 21.19
C PRO A 398 -17.34 -8.81 22.58
N ALA A 399 -18.47 -9.40 22.96
CA ALA A 399 -18.55 -10.21 24.18
C ALA A 399 -17.78 -11.52 23.97
N ALA A 400 -17.03 -11.97 24.99
CA ALA A 400 -16.11 -13.10 24.85
C ALA A 400 -16.82 -14.42 24.49
N ASP A 401 -18.04 -14.60 24.97
CA ASP A 401 -18.91 -15.75 24.69
C ASP A 401 -19.51 -15.74 23.27
N GLU A 402 -19.49 -14.61 22.58
CA GLU A 402 -19.92 -14.50 21.18
C GLU A 402 -18.79 -14.78 20.18
N VAL A 403 -17.54 -14.86 20.64
CA VAL A 403 -16.36 -15.10 19.81
C VAL A 403 -16.12 -16.61 19.67
N VAL A 404 -16.09 -17.11 18.44
CA VAL A 404 -15.77 -18.51 18.11
C VAL A 404 -14.26 -18.71 18.04
N SER A 405 -13.56 -17.75 17.43
CA SER A 405 -12.11 -17.73 17.36
C SER A 405 -11.61 -16.30 17.15
N ALA A 406 -10.37 -16.04 17.52
CA ALA A 406 -9.66 -14.83 17.19
C ALA A 406 -8.30 -15.12 16.54
N SER A 407 -7.79 -14.17 15.79
CA SER A 407 -6.39 -14.10 15.37
C SER A 407 -5.79 -12.78 15.84
N LEU A 408 -4.50 -12.81 16.17
CA LEU A 408 -3.80 -11.69 16.78
C LEU A 408 -2.40 -11.53 16.17
N GLU A 409 -2.12 -10.35 15.66
CA GLU A 409 -0.80 -9.92 15.21
C GLU A 409 -0.27 -8.88 16.21
N LEU A 410 0.98 -9.01 16.65
CA LEU A 410 1.68 -7.93 17.35
C LEU A 410 2.95 -7.56 16.57
N ASP A 411 3.17 -6.26 16.35
CA ASP A 411 4.32 -5.75 15.59
C ASP A 411 5.68 -6.15 16.21
N ILE A 412 5.75 -6.29 17.54
CA ILE A 412 6.95 -6.80 18.24
C ILE A 412 7.34 -8.23 17.82
N ASP A 413 6.39 -8.98 17.27
CA ASP A 413 6.56 -10.37 16.85
C ASP A 413 6.58 -10.54 15.33
N SER A 414 5.86 -9.71 14.58
CA SER A 414 5.73 -9.81 13.12
C SER A 414 6.47 -8.71 12.33
N GLY A 415 6.85 -7.60 12.96
CA GLY A 415 7.29 -6.38 12.27
C GLY A 415 8.59 -6.52 11.47
N TRP A 416 9.36 -7.58 11.72
CA TRP A 416 10.60 -7.92 11.02
C TRP A 416 10.43 -9.02 9.97
N LEU A 417 9.24 -9.60 9.82
CA LEU A 417 8.98 -10.61 8.79
C LEU A 417 9.02 -9.97 7.39
N ASN A 418 9.81 -10.57 6.52
CA ASN A 418 9.88 -10.31 5.11
C ASN A 418 8.59 -10.84 4.46
N ASN A 419 7.64 -9.94 4.28
CA ASN A 419 6.34 -10.15 3.65
C ASN A 419 6.42 -10.44 2.13
N ARG A 420 7.50 -11.06 1.67
CA ARG A 420 7.78 -11.38 0.26
C ARG A 420 7.76 -12.89 0.07
N SER A 421 6.99 -13.34 -0.91
CA SER A 421 7.00 -14.73 -1.37
C SER A 421 7.41 -14.79 -2.83
N VAL A 422 8.14 -15.82 -3.20
CA VAL A 422 8.49 -16.07 -4.60
C VAL A 422 7.40 -16.94 -5.22
N LEU A 423 6.84 -16.49 -6.34
CA LEU A 423 5.86 -17.24 -7.13
C LEU A 423 6.41 -17.46 -8.53
N GLN A 424 6.11 -18.61 -9.12
CA GLN A 424 6.36 -18.83 -10.53
C GLN A 424 5.18 -18.30 -11.35
N ASN A 425 5.46 -17.41 -12.31
CA ASN A 425 4.45 -16.92 -13.25
C ASN A 425 4.17 -17.96 -14.35
N ASP A 426 3.13 -17.71 -15.15
CA ASP A 426 2.70 -18.62 -16.21
C ASP A 426 3.74 -18.82 -17.33
N GLN A 427 4.77 -17.98 -17.41
CA GLN A 427 5.89 -18.09 -18.35
C GLN A 427 7.05 -18.92 -17.78
N GLY A 428 6.92 -19.42 -16.55
CA GLY A 428 7.96 -20.18 -15.84
C GLY A 428 9.04 -19.30 -15.21
N GLU A 429 8.89 -17.97 -15.26
CA GLU A 429 9.77 -17.02 -14.58
C GLU A 429 9.32 -16.85 -13.13
N TYR A 430 10.27 -16.68 -12.22
CA TYR A 430 9.95 -16.42 -10.82
C TYR A 430 9.80 -14.92 -10.59
N GLU A 431 8.72 -14.52 -9.90
CA GLU A 431 8.37 -13.14 -9.52
C GLU A 431 8.22 -13.04 -8.00
N LEU A 432 8.40 -11.82 -7.45
CA LEU A 432 8.13 -11.54 -6.04
C LEU A 432 6.70 -11.06 -5.87
N ASP A 433 5.97 -11.73 -5.00
CA ASP A 433 4.69 -11.31 -4.48
C ASP A 433 4.89 -10.70 -3.08
N TYR A 434 4.25 -9.56 -2.82
CA TYR A 434 4.32 -8.89 -1.52
C TYR A 434 2.97 -9.00 -0.82
N LYS A 435 2.93 -9.74 0.28
CA LYS A 435 1.73 -9.94 1.10
C LYS A 435 2.03 -9.66 2.57
N PRO A 436 1.46 -8.59 3.16
CA PRO A 436 1.60 -8.32 4.58
C PRO A 436 1.17 -9.50 5.46
N ALA A 437 1.90 -9.76 6.55
CA ALA A 437 1.62 -10.86 7.49
C ALA A 437 0.15 -10.90 7.98
N TYR A 438 -0.47 -9.75 8.19
CA TYR A 438 -1.86 -9.66 8.64
C TYR A 438 -2.91 -10.17 7.63
N GLU A 439 -2.56 -10.38 6.36
CA GLU A 439 -3.53 -10.84 5.36
C GLU A 439 -3.89 -12.32 5.53
N ASN A 440 -2.95 -13.14 6.01
CA ASN A 440 -3.12 -14.59 6.16
C ASN A 440 -3.42 -15.02 7.60
N ILE A 441 -3.18 -14.14 8.58
CA ILE A 441 -3.30 -14.49 10.00
C ILE A 441 -4.71 -14.97 10.42
N GLU A 442 -5.77 -14.58 9.70
CA GLU A 442 -7.13 -15.09 9.93
C GLU A 442 -7.32 -16.56 9.49
N GLU A 443 -6.56 -16.99 8.49
CA GLU A 443 -6.62 -18.35 7.94
C GLU A 443 -5.75 -19.29 8.79
N ASP A 444 -4.57 -18.81 9.16
CA ASP A 444 -3.51 -19.59 9.79
C ASP A 444 -3.62 -19.64 11.33
N MET A 445 -4.20 -18.61 11.96
CA MET A 445 -4.34 -18.53 13.43
C MET A 445 -5.79 -18.66 13.89
N LYS A 446 -6.03 -19.61 14.80
CA LYS A 446 -7.34 -19.78 15.47
C LYS A 446 -7.18 -19.93 16.98
N LEU A 447 -7.07 -18.79 17.66
CA LEU A 447 -7.11 -18.74 19.12
C LEU A 447 -8.55 -18.93 19.60
N THR A 448 -8.76 -19.90 20.49
CA THR A 448 -10.07 -20.19 21.09
C THR A 448 -10.13 -19.78 22.56
N ASP A 449 -8.97 -19.61 23.21
CA ASP A 449 -8.88 -19.09 24.57
C ASP A 449 -9.02 -17.56 24.57
N MET A 450 -10.21 -17.08 24.90
CA MET A 450 -10.50 -15.64 24.96
C MET A 450 -9.94 -14.98 26.22
N ASP A 451 -9.51 -15.73 27.22
CA ASP A 451 -8.86 -15.17 28.41
C ASP A 451 -7.45 -14.69 28.09
N LEU A 452 -6.83 -15.20 27.02
CA LEU A 452 -5.55 -14.71 26.49
C LEU A 452 -5.72 -13.51 25.53
N VAL A 453 -6.81 -13.46 24.77
CA VAL A 453 -7.03 -12.43 23.73
C VAL A 453 -7.69 -11.17 24.28
N MET A 454 -8.71 -11.32 25.13
CA MET A 454 -9.55 -10.20 25.57
C MET A 454 -8.82 -9.18 26.45
N PRO A 455 -7.87 -9.55 27.35
CA PRO A 455 -7.12 -8.56 28.12
C PRO A 455 -6.28 -7.65 27.21
N LEU A 456 -5.59 -8.21 26.22
CA LEU A 456 -4.81 -7.46 25.23
C LEU A 456 -5.70 -6.47 24.47
N ALA A 457 -6.86 -6.94 23.98
CA ALA A 457 -7.81 -6.09 23.26
C ALA A 457 -8.46 -5.01 24.14
N LYS A 458 -8.70 -5.28 25.42
CA LYS A 458 -9.20 -4.29 26.39
C LYS A 458 -8.17 -3.20 26.64
N GLU A 459 -6.89 -3.58 26.75
CA GLU A 459 -5.80 -2.63 26.92
C GLU A 459 -5.63 -1.76 25.67
N GLY A 460 -5.63 -2.37 24.48
CA GLY A 460 -5.60 -1.64 23.23
C GLY A 460 -6.78 -0.68 23.06
N ARG A 461 -7.99 -1.11 23.41
CA ARG A 461 -9.17 -0.22 23.43
C ARG A 461 -8.99 0.94 24.41
N ARG A 462 -8.48 0.68 25.62
CA ARG A 462 -8.23 1.72 26.64
C ARG A 462 -7.25 2.76 26.11
N SER A 463 -6.10 2.31 25.61
CA SER A 463 -5.05 3.15 25.02
C SER A 463 -5.55 3.96 23.81
N ALA A 464 -6.34 3.32 22.93
CA ALA A 464 -6.92 3.99 21.77
C ALA A 464 -7.90 5.11 22.16
N LEU A 465 -8.79 4.87 23.14
CA LEU A 465 -9.75 5.88 23.60
C LEU A 465 -9.05 7.08 24.28
N LEU A 466 -8.00 6.83 25.07
CA LEU A 466 -7.19 7.89 25.66
C LEU A 466 -6.49 8.73 24.59
N GLY A 467 -5.79 8.08 23.65
CA GLY A 467 -5.07 8.76 22.56
C GLY A 467 -5.99 9.50 21.59
N ARG A 468 -7.22 9.01 21.38
CA ARG A 468 -8.20 9.66 20.50
C ARG A 468 -8.61 11.04 21.03
N ASP A 469 -8.90 11.15 22.32
CA ASP A 469 -9.39 12.38 22.91
C ASP A 469 -8.33 13.49 22.89
N GLU A 470 -7.07 13.11 23.03
CA GLU A 470 -5.90 13.97 22.80
C GLU A 470 -5.73 14.35 21.32
N ARG A 471 -5.68 13.35 20.42
CA ARG A 471 -5.51 13.54 18.96
C ARG A 471 -6.57 14.47 18.37
N LEU A 472 -7.80 14.37 18.85
CA LEU A 472 -8.93 15.18 18.37
C LEU A 472 -9.09 16.51 19.13
N GLY A 473 -8.19 16.81 20.08
CA GLY A 473 -8.19 18.03 20.88
C GLY A 473 -9.42 18.20 21.78
N ILE A 474 -10.01 17.10 22.23
CA ILE A 474 -11.10 17.06 23.24
C ILE A 474 -10.51 17.38 24.62
N VAL A 475 -9.39 16.72 24.94
CA VAL A 475 -8.59 16.98 26.13
C VAL A 475 -7.36 17.76 25.70
N LYS A 476 -6.83 18.64 26.56
CA LYS A 476 -5.53 19.28 26.27
C LYS A 476 -4.49 18.17 26.20
N ALA A 477 -3.71 18.16 25.13
CA ALA A 477 -2.50 17.35 25.07
C ALA A 477 -1.70 17.62 26.34
N VAL A 478 -1.41 16.57 27.09
CA VAL A 478 -0.47 16.66 28.18
C VAL A 478 0.87 16.83 27.50
N PRO A 479 1.56 17.98 27.65
CA PRO A 479 2.87 18.11 27.03
C PRO A 479 3.76 17.00 27.58
N GLN A 480 4.18 16.08 26.71
CA GLN A 480 5.28 15.16 27.00
C GLN A 480 6.55 16.00 27.15
N ALA A 481 6.73 16.57 28.34
CA ALA A 481 7.99 17.15 28.72
C ALA A 481 8.91 15.98 29.08
N ARG A 482 9.91 15.69 28.25
CA ARG A 482 11.13 15.05 28.74
C ARG A 482 11.79 16.07 29.67
N SER A 483 11.44 16.04 30.95
CA SER A 483 12.06 16.88 31.97
C SER A 483 12.72 15.97 32.99
N VAL A 484 14.06 15.92 32.95
CA VAL A 484 14.87 15.45 34.07
C VAL A 484 14.70 16.47 35.19
N SER A 485 14.20 16.04 36.36
CA SER A 485 14.09 16.89 37.54
C SER A 485 14.93 16.32 38.66
N TYR A 486 15.89 17.12 39.11
CA TYR A 486 16.75 16.85 40.27
C TYR A 486 16.04 17.25 41.57
N ILE A 487 15.95 16.35 42.55
CA ILE A 487 15.67 16.71 43.96
C ILE A 487 16.92 16.34 44.78
N GLY A 488 17.65 17.36 45.23
CA GLY A 488 18.83 17.18 46.06
C GLY A 488 18.48 16.98 47.54
N GLY A 489 19.00 15.90 48.13
CA GLY A 489 19.05 15.64 49.58
C GLY A 489 20.48 15.39 50.03
N ALA A 490 20.86 15.92 51.20
CA ALA A 490 22.25 16.17 51.59
C ALA A 490 23.01 15.00 52.26
N GLU A 491 22.47 13.78 52.36
CA GLU A 491 23.19 12.65 52.99
C GLU A 491 22.89 11.30 52.26
N GLY A 492 23.54 11.08 51.10
CA GLY A 492 23.36 9.94 50.18
C GLY A 492 21.92 9.85 49.60
N PRO A 493 21.49 8.87 48.76
CA PRO A 493 22.12 7.83 47.92
C PRO A 493 21.40 7.70 46.50
N THR A 494 21.55 6.54 45.84
CA THR A 494 20.60 5.74 45.00
C THR A 494 19.64 6.35 43.94
N SER A 495 19.64 5.68 42.76
CA SER A 495 18.66 5.61 41.65
C SER A 495 18.25 6.89 40.92
N VAL A 496 18.65 6.97 39.66
CA VAL A 496 18.16 7.91 38.64
C VAL A 496 17.02 7.25 37.88
N PHE A 497 15.85 7.90 37.84
CA PHE A 497 14.67 7.46 37.10
C PHE A 497 14.57 8.23 35.79
N ILE A 498 14.44 7.52 34.66
CA ILE A 498 13.97 8.09 33.39
C ILE A 498 12.45 8.06 33.42
N ALA A 499 11.83 9.17 33.83
CA ALA A 499 10.38 9.32 33.76
C ALA A 499 10.00 10.05 32.46
N SER A 500 9.24 9.39 31.59
CA SER A 500 8.39 10.10 30.63
C SER A 500 7.26 10.78 31.42
N LYS A 501 7.26 12.11 31.50
CA LYS A 501 6.29 12.85 32.31
C LYS A 501 4.93 12.92 31.60
N ILE A 502 3.93 12.22 32.14
CA ILE A 502 2.50 12.48 31.88
C ILE A 502 2.03 13.48 32.95
N GLY A 503 2.04 14.77 32.64
CA GLY A 503 1.54 15.82 33.54
C GLY A 503 0.01 15.93 33.59
N GLY A 504 -0.60 15.40 34.66
CA GLY A 504 -1.89 15.87 35.19
C GLY A 504 -1.66 16.82 36.38
N GLU A 505 -2.46 17.87 36.49
CA GLU A 505 -2.56 18.69 37.71
C GLU A 505 -3.21 17.85 38.81
N ASP A 506 -2.39 17.10 39.54
CA ASP A 506 -2.50 16.74 40.96
C ASP A 506 -1.39 15.73 41.23
N GLY A 507 -0.45 16.10 42.11
CA GLY A 507 0.82 15.41 42.26
C GLY A 507 0.70 14.03 42.87
N GLU A 508 1.12 13.02 42.10
CA GLU A 508 1.83 11.81 42.54
C GLU A 508 2.59 11.28 41.31
N SER A 509 3.91 11.11 41.44
CA SER A 509 4.76 10.49 40.43
C SER A 509 4.51 8.99 40.40
N ASP A 510 4.01 8.45 39.29
CA ASP A 510 4.00 7.00 39.04
C ASP A 510 5.42 6.58 38.60
N PRO A 511 6.13 5.70 39.33
CA PRO A 511 7.51 5.32 39.00
C PRO A 511 7.65 4.39 37.77
N GLU A 512 6.56 3.91 37.18
CA GLU A 512 6.58 2.96 36.08
C GLU A 512 6.44 3.68 34.72
N ALA A 513 7.56 4.10 34.13
CA ALA A 513 7.60 4.37 32.70
C ALA A 513 7.34 3.04 31.97
N LYS A 514 6.21 2.90 31.28
CA LYS A 514 5.88 1.67 30.53
C LYS A 514 6.97 1.37 29.49
N GLU A 515 7.66 0.25 29.66
CA GLU A 515 8.88 -0.12 28.93
C GLU A 515 8.63 -0.54 27.47
N TYR A 516 7.46 -1.12 27.17
CA TYR A 516 7.18 -1.75 25.88
C TYR A 516 5.85 -1.26 25.27
N TYR A 517 5.91 -0.83 24.01
CA TYR A 517 4.75 -0.49 23.19
C TYR A 517 4.79 -1.28 21.88
N THR A 518 3.63 -1.73 21.40
CA THR A 518 3.53 -2.43 20.12
C THR A 518 2.22 -2.10 19.42
N GLY A 519 2.22 -2.13 18.09
CA GLY A 519 0.98 -2.25 17.32
C GLY A 519 0.40 -3.65 17.50
N MET A 520 -0.92 -3.75 17.43
CA MET A 520 -1.65 -5.00 17.52
C MET A 520 -2.86 -4.99 16.60
N THR A 521 -2.97 -5.97 15.71
CA THR A 521 -4.18 -6.23 14.92
C THR A 521 -4.91 -7.44 15.49
N VAL A 522 -6.20 -7.30 15.81
CA VAL A 522 -7.06 -8.41 16.25
C VAL A 522 -8.24 -8.60 15.30
N CYS A 523 -8.48 -9.84 14.92
CA CYS A 523 -9.62 -10.25 14.10
C CYS A 523 -10.47 -11.28 14.86
N TYR A 524 -11.76 -11.01 15.00
CA TYR A 524 -12.73 -11.88 15.66
C TYR A 524 -13.66 -12.53 14.65
N GLN A 525 -13.83 -13.84 14.76
CA GLN A 525 -14.90 -14.60 14.12
C GLN A 525 -16.04 -14.79 15.12
N LEU A 526 -17.20 -14.18 14.88
CA LEU A 526 -18.35 -14.26 15.78
C LEU A 526 -19.26 -15.46 15.45
N ALA A 527 -20.00 -15.94 16.44
CA ALA A 527 -20.94 -17.07 16.30
C ALA A 527 -22.04 -16.84 15.25
N ASN A 528 -22.37 -15.58 14.96
CA ASN A 528 -23.33 -15.20 13.92
C ASN A 528 -22.71 -15.10 12.50
N GLY A 529 -21.44 -15.46 12.34
CA GLY A 529 -20.70 -15.42 11.07
C GLY A 529 -20.13 -14.05 10.69
N ARG A 530 -20.32 -13.01 11.51
CA ARG A 530 -19.69 -11.70 11.28
C ARG A 530 -18.21 -11.76 11.65
N ARG A 531 -17.39 -11.05 10.87
CA ARG A 531 -15.98 -10.76 11.17
C ARG A 531 -15.82 -9.34 11.67
N VAL A 532 -15.05 -9.15 12.73
CA VAL A 532 -14.72 -7.84 13.30
C VAL A 532 -13.21 -7.70 13.38
N ARG A 533 -12.68 -6.59 12.87
CA ARG A 533 -11.24 -6.32 12.83
C ARG A 533 -10.94 -5.01 13.53
N ARG A 534 -9.89 -4.98 14.33
CA ARG A 534 -9.44 -3.79 15.06
C ARG A 534 -7.93 -3.74 15.08
N ALA A 535 -7.39 -2.55 14.93
CA ALA A 535 -5.97 -2.27 15.16
C ALA A 535 -5.84 -1.36 16.38
N TYR A 536 -4.84 -1.61 17.22
CA TYR A 536 -4.55 -0.85 18.42
C TYR A 536 -3.07 -0.58 18.51
N THR A 537 -2.71 0.50 19.21
CA THR A 537 -1.39 0.64 19.83
C THR A 537 -1.57 0.30 21.30
N ILE A 538 -0.80 -0.68 21.79
CA ILE A 538 -0.92 -1.18 23.16
C ILE A 538 0.37 -0.90 23.92
N ALA A 539 0.25 -0.53 25.19
CA ALA A 539 1.37 -0.59 26.12
C ALA A 539 1.50 -2.04 26.60
N LEU A 540 2.38 -2.80 25.96
CA LEU A 540 2.53 -4.23 26.20
C LEU A 540 2.94 -4.54 27.64
N SER A 541 3.69 -3.63 28.29
CA SER A 541 4.09 -3.76 29.70
C SER A 541 2.90 -4.00 30.65
N ASP A 542 1.76 -3.34 30.43
CA ASP A 542 0.58 -3.46 31.29
C ASP A 542 -0.10 -4.83 31.21
N VAL A 543 0.22 -5.60 30.17
CA VAL A 543 -0.39 -6.88 29.82
C VAL A 543 0.67 -7.96 29.57
N MET A 544 1.89 -7.75 30.09
CA MET A 544 3.05 -8.61 29.83
C MET A 544 2.83 -10.06 30.27
N ASP A 545 2.16 -10.26 31.41
CA ASP A 545 1.85 -11.61 31.91
C ASP A 545 0.95 -12.38 30.93
N VAL A 546 -0.11 -11.73 30.44
CA VAL A 546 -1.07 -12.34 29.50
C VAL A 546 -0.41 -12.57 28.15
N TYR A 547 0.38 -11.60 27.68
CA TYR A 547 1.17 -11.76 26.47
C TYR A 547 2.18 -12.92 26.57
N GLY A 548 2.83 -13.07 27.73
CA GLY A 548 3.75 -14.18 27.99
C GLY A 548 3.08 -15.55 27.91
N GLU A 549 1.85 -15.68 28.38
CA GLU A 549 1.07 -16.92 28.22
C GLU A 549 0.59 -17.11 26.77
N LEU A 550 0.12 -16.04 26.11
CA LEU A 550 -0.25 -16.10 24.69
C LEU A 550 0.92 -16.56 23.82
N TYR A 551 2.11 -16.02 24.04
CA TYR A 551 3.28 -16.36 23.22
C TYR A 551 3.62 -17.84 23.30
N LYS A 552 3.27 -18.54 24.38
CA LYS A 552 3.48 -19.99 24.53
C LYS A 552 2.47 -20.84 23.75
N GLU A 553 1.35 -20.26 23.31
CA GLU A 553 0.34 -21.00 22.55
C GLU A 553 0.89 -21.41 21.17
N ALA A 554 0.85 -22.71 20.89
CA ALA A 554 1.28 -23.23 19.59
C ALA A 554 0.47 -22.60 18.45
N ALA A 555 -0.85 -22.41 18.64
CA ALA A 555 -1.71 -21.77 17.65
C ALA A 555 -1.29 -20.32 17.35
N TYR A 556 -0.71 -19.61 18.32
CA TYR A 556 -0.20 -18.26 18.12
C TYR A 556 1.09 -18.30 17.26
N LYS A 557 2.09 -19.10 17.66
CA LYS A 557 3.36 -19.20 16.95
C LYS A 557 3.23 -19.79 15.55
N GLU A 558 2.48 -20.87 15.40
CA GLU A 558 2.26 -21.53 14.11
C GLU A 558 1.52 -20.58 13.15
N GLY A 559 0.49 -19.89 13.64
CA GLY A 559 -0.28 -18.96 12.82
C GLY A 559 0.46 -17.66 12.47
N LEU A 560 1.53 -17.31 13.19
CA LEU A 560 2.31 -16.08 12.95
C LEU A 560 3.58 -16.32 12.15
N TYR A 561 4.29 -17.43 12.37
CA TYR A 561 5.61 -17.67 11.81
C TYR A 561 5.59 -18.75 10.71
N PRO A 562 5.69 -18.36 9.42
CA PRO A 562 5.68 -19.29 8.28
C PRO A 562 6.65 -20.48 8.37
N VAL A 563 7.78 -20.33 9.08
CA VAL A 563 8.76 -21.42 9.27
C VAL A 563 8.12 -22.68 9.83
N PHE A 564 7.07 -22.60 10.65
CA PHE A 564 6.38 -23.79 11.18
C PHE A 564 5.67 -24.61 10.10
N HIS A 565 5.26 -23.98 9.00
CA HIS A 565 4.62 -24.62 7.85
C HIS A 565 5.60 -25.11 6.79
N GLU A 566 6.90 -24.78 6.90
CA GLU A 566 7.92 -25.24 5.97
C GLU A 566 8.12 -26.76 6.01
N THR A 567 8.41 -27.36 4.85
CA THR A 567 8.66 -28.80 4.74
C THR A 567 10.04 -29.06 4.13
N PRO A 568 10.81 -30.06 4.61
CA PRO A 568 12.16 -30.32 4.11
C PRO A 568 12.23 -30.58 2.61
N GLY A 569 11.15 -31.11 1.99
CA GLY A 569 11.10 -31.38 0.55
C GLY A 569 11.15 -30.13 -0.34
N ASN A 570 10.75 -28.98 0.21
CA ASN A 570 10.72 -27.69 -0.50
C ASN A 570 12.02 -26.89 -0.33
N LEU A 571 12.88 -27.31 0.60
CA LEU A 571 14.12 -26.60 0.92
C LEU A 571 15.27 -27.06 0.02
N GLU A 572 16.10 -26.11 -0.37
CA GLU A 572 17.32 -26.34 -1.15
C GLU A 572 18.57 -26.24 -0.28
N LYS A 573 18.62 -25.25 0.62
CA LYS A 573 19.76 -25.04 1.52
C LYS A 573 19.39 -24.31 2.79
N VAL A 574 20.27 -24.39 3.78
CA VAL A 574 20.21 -23.63 5.03
C VAL A 574 21.42 -22.70 5.12
N ILE A 575 21.20 -21.46 5.53
CA ILE A 575 22.25 -20.46 5.74
C ILE A 575 22.19 -20.03 7.21
N TYR A 576 23.32 -20.04 7.90
CA TYR A 576 23.47 -19.43 9.23
C TYR A 576 24.46 -18.26 9.16
N ARG A 577 24.09 -17.13 9.77
CA ARG A 577 24.81 -15.86 9.75
C ARG A 577 25.12 -15.35 11.13
N GLU A 578 26.27 -14.69 11.20
CA GLU A 578 26.79 -14.03 12.39
C GLU A 578 27.90 -13.06 11.96
N ALA A 579 28.00 -11.91 12.64
CA ALA A 579 29.05 -10.92 12.45
C ALA A 579 29.21 -10.46 10.99
N GLY A 580 28.09 -10.10 10.35
CA GLY A 580 28.03 -9.62 8.96
C GLY A 580 28.44 -10.65 7.91
N SER A 581 28.51 -11.94 8.25
CA SER A 581 28.97 -12.99 7.33
C SER A 581 28.16 -14.28 7.44
N SER A 582 28.12 -15.06 6.35
CA SER A 582 27.54 -16.42 6.36
C SER A 582 28.58 -17.41 6.90
N VAL A 583 28.34 -17.92 8.11
CA VAL A 583 29.25 -18.82 8.83
C VAL A 583 29.02 -20.28 8.43
N TYR A 584 27.80 -20.63 8.03
CA TYR A 584 27.47 -21.96 7.52
C TYR A 584 26.51 -21.89 6.34
N THR A 585 26.70 -22.79 5.38
CA THR A 585 25.77 -23.03 4.28
C THR A 585 25.74 -24.54 4.01
N GLY A 586 24.58 -25.16 4.18
CA GLY A 586 24.39 -26.60 4.06
C GLY A 586 23.35 -26.97 3.01
N GLU A 587 23.65 -28.00 2.21
CA GLU A 587 22.80 -28.51 1.12
C GLU A 587 22.38 -29.99 1.31
N ASP A 588 22.90 -30.70 2.33
CA ASP A 588 22.52 -32.10 2.59
C ASP A 588 21.09 -32.17 3.16
N SER A 589 20.17 -32.75 2.38
CA SER A 589 18.76 -32.89 2.73
C SER A 589 18.49 -33.51 4.11
N ARG A 590 19.34 -34.44 4.59
CA ARG A 590 19.17 -35.03 5.94
C ARG A 590 19.52 -34.03 7.03
N ILE A 591 20.56 -33.23 6.81
CA ILE A 591 20.99 -32.18 7.75
C ILE A 591 19.99 -31.03 7.73
N ILE A 592 19.49 -30.62 6.56
CA ILE A 592 18.44 -29.60 6.41
C ILE A 592 17.19 -30.03 7.18
N SER A 593 16.74 -31.28 7.02
CA SER A 593 15.59 -31.80 7.77
C SER A 593 15.84 -31.77 9.27
N GLY A 594 17.01 -32.23 9.72
CA GLY A 594 17.37 -32.24 11.14
C GLY A 594 17.45 -30.83 11.74
N LEU A 595 18.02 -29.87 11.00
CA LEU A 595 18.10 -28.46 11.41
C LEU A 595 16.72 -27.81 11.46
N LEU A 596 15.84 -28.06 10.49
CA LEU A 596 14.49 -27.52 10.49
C LEU A 596 13.68 -28.05 11.69
N ASP A 597 13.75 -29.35 11.97
CA ASP A 597 13.05 -29.97 13.09
C ASP A 597 13.60 -29.50 14.44
N ALA A 598 14.92 -29.39 14.57
CA ALA A 598 15.57 -28.84 15.76
C ALA A 598 15.19 -27.38 15.99
N TYR A 599 15.24 -26.56 14.94
CA TYR A 599 14.87 -25.15 15.00
C TYR A 599 13.40 -24.95 15.37
N LYS A 600 12.47 -25.70 14.75
CA LYS A 600 11.05 -25.66 15.13
C LYS A 600 10.85 -26.05 16.59
N THR A 601 11.59 -27.04 17.08
CA THR A 601 11.50 -27.49 18.48
C THR A 601 11.97 -26.40 19.44
N ASP A 602 13.16 -25.84 19.19
CA ASP A 602 13.73 -24.77 20.03
C ASP A 602 12.88 -23.50 19.98
N PHE A 603 12.42 -23.10 18.79
CA PHE A 603 11.63 -21.89 18.62
C PHE A 603 10.22 -22.04 19.21
N MET A 604 9.63 -23.23 19.17
CA MET A 604 8.37 -23.52 19.89
C MET A 604 8.55 -23.41 21.41
N ALA A 605 9.73 -23.78 21.94
CA ALA A 605 10.03 -23.67 23.36
C ALA A 605 10.40 -22.25 23.85
N LEU A 606 10.79 -21.34 22.94
CA LEU A 606 11.17 -19.97 23.28
C LEU A 606 10.03 -19.24 24.02
N ASP A 607 10.33 -18.58 25.14
CA ASP A 607 9.36 -17.76 25.87
C ASP A 607 9.80 -16.29 25.95
N THR A 608 8.87 -15.43 26.37
CA THR A 608 9.11 -13.98 26.45
C THR A 608 10.18 -13.61 27.46
N GLN A 609 10.31 -14.37 28.55
CA GLN A 609 11.34 -14.16 29.58
C GLN A 609 12.74 -14.45 29.04
N THR A 610 12.85 -15.44 28.16
CA THR A 610 14.09 -15.77 27.47
C THR A 610 14.47 -14.65 26.51
N ARG A 611 13.52 -14.16 25.70
CA ARG A 611 13.75 -13.02 24.78
C ARG A 611 14.16 -11.73 25.50
N ILE A 612 13.56 -11.43 26.65
CA ILE A 612 13.97 -10.27 27.47
C ILE A 612 15.41 -10.42 28.00
N LYS A 613 15.88 -11.65 28.24
CA LYS A 613 17.19 -11.93 28.86
C LYS A 613 18.30 -12.20 27.86
N GLU A 614 18.00 -12.81 26.73
CA GLU A 614 18.96 -13.29 25.74
C GLU A 614 18.88 -12.43 24.49
N VAL A 615 20.05 -12.11 23.91
CA VAL A 615 20.12 -11.51 22.57
C VAL A 615 20.41 -12.64 21.59
N PRO A 616 19.81 -12.64 20.38
CA PRO A 616 20.17 -13.58 19.34
C PRO A 616 21.68 -13.59 19.07
N VAL A 617 22.27 -14.78 18.96
CA VAL A 617 23.71 -14.96 18.66
C VAL A 617 24.00 -15.03 17.16
N GLY A 618 22.95 -15.09 16.35
CA GLY A 618 23.00 -15.20 14.90
C GLY A 618 21.60 -15.32 14.32
N ALA A 619 21.53 -15.49 13.01
CA ALA A 619 20.27 -15.74 12.32
C ALA A 619 20.39 -16.91 11.34
N ILE A 620 19.33 -17.70 11.21
CA ILE A 620 19.26 -18.86 10.32
C ILE A 620 18.18 -18.64 9.26
N SER A 621 18.41 -19.11 8.05
CA SER A 621 17.45 -19.08 6.95
C SER A 621 17.30 -20.47 6.34
N PHE A 622 16.04 -20.84 6.07
CA PHE A 622 15.66 -22.02 5.32
C PHE A 622 15.26 -21.60 3.90
N VAL A 623 16.18 -21.75 2.94
CA VAL A 623 15.98 -21.26 1.57
C VAL A 623 15.24 -22.31 0.76
N SER A 624 14.07 -21.95 0.23
CA SER A 624 13.28 -22.82 -0.64
C SER A 624 13.89 -22.94 -2.05
N LYS A 625 13.50 -23.99 -2.77
CA LYS A 625 13.90 -24.22 -4.17
C LYS A 625 13.46 -23.09 -5.08
N ASP A 626 12.25 -22.58 -4.87
CA ASP A 626 11.68 -21.48 -5.68
C ASP A 626 12.47 -20.19 -5.46
N VAL A 627 12.80 -19.87 -4.20
CA VAL A 627 13.65 -18.73 -3.86
C VAL A 627 15.05 -18.88 -4.45
N GLN A 628 15.63 -20.08 -4.39
CA GLN A 628 16.94 -20.33 -5.00
C GLN A 628 16.90 -20.13 -6.52
N GLU A 629 15.84 -20.58 -7.20
CA GLU A 629 15.74 -20.41 -8.65
C GLU A 629 15.48 -18.95 -9.05
N TYR A 630 14.69 -18.21 -8.28
CA TYR A 630 14.56 -16.76 -8.41
C TYR A 630 15.90 -16.04 -8.26
N ILE A 631 16.66 -16.37 -7.22
CA ILE A 631 18.01 -15.83 -7.01
C ILE A 631 18.93 -16.21 -8.17
N ASN A 632 18.89 -17.45 -8.66
CA ASN A 632 19.67 -17.89 -9.82
C ASN A 632 19.30 -17.11 -11.08
N GLN A 633 18.01 -16.90 -11.33
CA GLN A 633 17.49 -16.09 -12.43
C GLN A 633 18.04 -14.67 -12.38
N ASN A 634 18.03 -14.03 -11.21
CA ASN A 634 18.51 -12.66 -11.00
C ASN A 634 20.05 -12.54 -10.93
N LEU A 635 20.77 -13.56 -10.46
CA LEU A 635 22.25 -13.61 -10.43
C LEU A 635 22.84 -13.88 -11.81
N LYS A 636 22.26 -14.80 -12.60
CA LYS A 636 22.61 -14.99 -14.03
C LYS A 636 22.45 -13.68 -14.78
N GLN A 637 21.41 -12.96 -14.41
CA GLN A 637 21.17 -11.63 -14.84
C GLN A 637 22.34 -10.70 -14.37
N MET A 638 22.69 -10.55 -13.10
CA MET A 638 23.76 -9.64 -12.66
C MET A 638 25.15 -9.93 -13.26
N ARG A 639 25.52 -11.21 -13.43
CA ARG A 639 26.84 -11.65 -13.94
C ARG A 639 27.10 -11.32 -15.41
N SER A 640 26.08 -10.94 -16.20
CA SER A 640 26.24 -10.56 -17.61
C SER A 640 26.59 -9.08 -17.82
N GLY A 641 27.16 -8.39 -16.81
CA GLY A 641 27.79 -7.06 -16.96
C GLY A 641 27.00 -5.85 -16.42
N GLY A 642 26.10 -6.01 -15.45
CA GLY A 642 25.30 -4.89 -14.94
C GLY A 642 26.06 -3.95 -13.98
N ARG A 643 26.19 -2.66 -14.33
CA ARG A 643 26.32 -1.57 -13.33
C ARG A 643 24.91 -1.11 -12.96
N GLY A 644 24.52 -1.35 -11.70
CA GLY A 644 23.17 -1.10 -11.17
C GLY A 644 22.86 0.37 -10.91
N GLY A 645 21.60 0.74 -11.13
CA GLY A 645 20.99 1.99 -10.70
C GLY A 645 20.00 1.76 -9.56
N TYR A 646 19.99 2.71 -8.61
CA TYR A 646 19.11 2.98 -7.46
C TYR A 646 18.63 1.90 -6.48
N TRP A 647 18.74 0.60 -6.74
CA TRP A 647 18.64 -0.44 -5.70
C TRP A 647 19.58 -1.58 -6.06
N ASP A 648 20.76 -1.60 -5.44
CA ASP A 648 21.65 -2.77 -5.45
C ASP A 648 20.99 -3.83 -4.56
N MET A 649 20.00 -4.57 -5.09
CA MET A 649 19.33 -5.62 -4.34
C MET A 649 20.27 -6.81 -4.17
N GLY A 650 20.58 -7.14 -2.92
CA GLY A 650 21.42 -8.28 -2.55
C GLY A 650 20.62 -9.58 -2.53
N MET A 651 21.31 -10.72 -2.42
CA MET A 651 20.65 -12.02 -2.20
C MET A 651 19.73 -12.02 -0.95
N ASP A 652 20.01 -11.12 -0.01
CA ASP A 652 19.34 -10.97 1.28
C ASP A 652 17.98 -10.31 1.22
N ASP A 653 17.67 -9.61 0.13
CA ASP A 653 16.36 -9.01 -0.07
C ASP A 653 15.25 -10.04 -0.32
N PHE A 654 15.63 -11.29 -0.59
CA PHE A 654 14.73 -12.34 -1.08
C PHE A 654 14.58 -13.52 -0.11
N ILE A 655 15.22 -13.45 1.06
CA ILE A 655 15.33 -14.55 2.01
C ILE A 655 14.85 -14.07 3.39
N GLN A 656 14.11 -14.93 4.10
CA GLN A 656 13.73 -14.69 5.48
C GLN A 656 14.78 -15.28 6.43
N TYR A 657 15.36 -14.44 7.28
CA TYR A 657 16.20 -14.87 8.40
C TYR A 657 15.40 -14.95 9.69
N TRP A 658 15.72 -15.92 10.53
CA TRP A 658 15.07 -16.19 11.81
C TRP A 658 16.12 -16.12 12.94
N PRO A 659 15.78 -15.53 14.11
CA PRO A 659 16.75 -15.36 15.18
C PRO A 659 17.15 -16.70 15.82
N VAL A 660 18.44 -16.87 16.12
CA VAL A 660 18.98 -18.02 16.86
C VAL A 660 19.43 -17.55 18.23
N TYR A 661 18.77 -18.02 19.29
CA TYR A 661 19.10 -17.67 20.67
C TYR A 661 20.12 -18.64 21.28
N PRO A 662 20.90 -18.22 22.30
CA PRO A 662 21.74 -19.11 23.11
C PRO A 662 21.00 -20.35 23.65
N SER A 663 19.71 -20.20 23.96
CA SER A 663 18.82 -21.27 24.42
C SER A 663 18.44 -22.30 23.34
N PHE A 664 18.76 -22.09 22.06
CA PHE A 664 18.42 -23.01 20.95
C PHE A 664 19.39 -24.20 20.88
N THR A 665 19.46 -24.94 21.99
CA THR A 665 20.51 -25.95 22.22
C THR A 665 20.52 -27.07 21.18
N HIS A 666 19.37 -27.52 20.68
CA HIS A 666 19.30 -28.57 19.65
C HIS A 666 19.84 -28.05 18.31
N THR A 667 19.43 -26.84 17.93
CA THR A 667 19.86 -26.17 16.70
C THR A 667 21.37 -25.91 16.71
N LEU A 668 21.86 -25.32 17.80
CA LEU A 668 23.27 -25.00 18.00
C LEU A 668 24.13 -26.28 17.95
N GLN A 669 23.68 -27.37 18.57
CA GLN A 669 24.42 -28.63 18.55
C GLN A 669 24.60 -29.20 17.14
N ILE A 670 23.57 -29.11 16.28
CA ILE A 670 23.67 -29.58 14.89
C ILE A 670 24.60 -28.65 14.09
N LEU A 671 24.46 -27.33 14.23
CA LEU A 671 25.36 -26.36 13.59
C LEU A 671 26.82 -26.58 13.97
N GLU A 672 27.12 -26.82 15.25
CA GLU A 672 28.47 -27.15 15.73
C GLU A 672 28.97 -28.49 15.17
N GLY A 673 28.10 -29.49 15.07
CA GLY A 673 28.41 -30.79 14.46
C GLY A 673 28.83 -30.69 12.99
N GLU A 674 28.27 -29.71 12.28
CA GLU A 674 28.59 -29.38 10.89
C GLU A 674 29.77 -28.40 10.74
N GLY A 675 30.44 -28.06 11.84
CA GLY A 675 31.66 -27.25 11.86
C GLY A 675 31.44 -25.74 11.99
N ALA A 676 30.19 -25.27 12.16
CA ALA A 676 29.93 -23.88 12.52
C ALA A 676 30.38 -23.60 13.97
N LYS A 677 30.55 -22.32 14.31
CA LYS A 677 30.87 -21.87 15.68
C LYS A 677 29.91 -20.77 16.14
N PRO A 678 28.62 -21.08 16.32
CA PRO A 678 27.60 -20.07 16.65
C PRO A 678 27.95 -19.27 17.91
N GLY A 679 27.72 -17.95 17.87
CA GLY A 679 27.93 -17.01 18.97
C GLY A 679 29.39 -16.76 19.33
N LYS A 680 30.35 -17.22 18.52
CA LYS A 680 31.78 -17.03 18.77
C LYS A 680 32.38 -15.94 17.88
N HIS A 681 31.80 -15.61 16.74
CA HIS A 681 32.35 -14.63 15.79
C HIS A 681 32.16 -13.20 16.29
N PHE A 682 31.03 -12.88 16.90
CA PHE A 682 30.78 -11.56 17.51
C PHE A 682 31.21 -11.48 18.99
N ALA A 683 31.92 -12.50 19.49
CA ALA A 683 32.39 -12.52 20.88
C ALA A 683 33.56 -11.55 21.09
N ALA A 684 33.62 -10.91 22.27
CA ALA A 684 34.62 -9.91 22.62
C ALA A 684 36.09 -10.30 22.34
N GLY A 685 36.42 -11.59 22.47
CA GLY A 685 37.77 -12.09 22.20
C GLY A 685 38.19 -12.02 20.72
N ASN A 686 37.26 -11.79 19.80
CA ASN A 686 37.49 -11.66 18.36
C ASN A 686 37.29 -10.21 17.88
N ILE A 687 37.29 -9.23 18.79
CA ILE A 687 37.04 -7.83 18.49
C ILE A 687 38.32 -7.03 18.72
N ARG A 688 38.70 -6.26 17.71
CA ARG A 688 39.89 -5.42 17.71
C ARG A 688 39.60 -4.02 18.23
N SER A 689 38.48 -3.44 17.83
CA SER A 689 38.07 -2.11 18.28
C SER A 689 36.56 -1.94 18.20
N VAL A 690 36.02 -1.09 19.07
CA VAL A 690 34.63 -0.61 19.00
C VAL A 690 34.66 0.92 18.89
N THR A 691 34.02 1.44 17.86
CA THR A 691 33.97 2.88 17.57
C THR A 691 32.54 3.40 17.61
N MET A 692 32.26 4.40 18.42
CA MET A 692 30.94 5.04 18.53
C MET A 692 31.02 6.51 18.08
N ASN A 693 30.13 6.92 17.19
CA ASN A 693 30.02 8.34 16.81
C ASN A 693 29.18 9.08 17.85
N VAL A 694 29.78 10.08 18.50
CA VAL A 694 29.14 10.87 19.57
C VAL A 694 29.02 12.35 19.18
N GLN A 695 29.11 12.67 17.89
CA GLN A 695 29.07 14.06 17.42
C GLN A 695 27.71 14.71 17.68
N SER A 696 26.62 13.92 17.56
CA SER A 696 25.23 14.33 17.80
C SER A 696 25.05 15.01 19.17
N LEU A 697 25.76 14.54 20.19
CA LEU A 697 25.71 15.02 21.57
C LEU A 697 26.17 16.47 21.77
N PHE A 698 26.86 17.05 20.78
CA PHE A 698 27.40 18.40 20.87
C PHE A 698 26.61 19.41 20.03
N TYR A 699 25.56 18.97 19.33
CA TYR A 699 24.71 19.84 18.52
C TYR A 699 23.57 20.44 19.36
N ASN A 700 23.83 21.58 20.00
CA ASN A 700 22.77 22.39 20.60
C ASN A 700 21.89 23.03 19.51
N LEU A 701 20.55 22.88 19.62
CA LEU A 701 19.54 23.38 18.67
C LEU A 701 19.56 24.92 18.47
N ASP A 702 20.18 25.67 19.38
CA ASP A 702 20.15 27.15 19.39
C ASP A 702 21.48 27.86 19.05
N SER A 703 22.63 27.16 18.95
CA SER A 703 23.94 27.84 18.79
C SER A 703 24.77 27.45 17.55
N GLY A 704 24.43 26.39 16.83
CA GLY A 704 25.04 26.08 15.53
C GLY A 704 26.58 26.02 15.53
N SER A 705 27.23 25.50 16.57
CA SER A 705 28.70 25.42 16.61
C SER A 705 29.25 24.13 17.22
N GLY A 706 29.70 23.23 16.31
CA GLY A 706 30.90 22.38 16.30
C GLY A 706 31.42 21.64 17.56
N LEU A 707 31.97 20.44 17.33
CA LEU A 707 32.71 19.61 18.30
C LEU A 707 33.67 20.41 19.22
N PRO A 708 33.92 19.95 20.46
CA PRO A 708 34.88 20.57 21.38
C PRO A 708 36.24 20.86 20.72
N GLN A 709 36.79 22.06 20.94
CA GLN A 709 38.08 22.49 20.40
C GLN A 709 38.99 23.10 21.48
N GLY A 710 40.29 23.14 21.22
CA GLY A 710 41.26 23.81 22.07
C GLY A 710 41.35 23.22 23.48
N GLU A 711 41.16 24.06 24.50
CA GLU A 711 41.26 23.67 25.92
C GLU A 711 40.11 22.74 26.34
N GLU A 712 38.91 22.93 25.80
CA GLU A 712 37.73 22.09 26.06
C GLU A 712 37.92 20.65 25.55
N LEU A 713 38.50 20.51 24.36
CA LEU A 713 38.90 19.19 23.82
C LEU A 713 39.96 18.54 24.71
N ALA A 714 40.98 19.30 25.12
CA ALA A 714 42.06 18.78 25.96
C ALA A 714 41.58 18.36 27.36
N ASP A 715 40.57 19.06 27.91
CA ASP A 715 39.94 18.71 29.18
C ASP A 715 38.99 17.51 29.04
N LEU A 716 38.26 17.40 27.92
CA LEU A 716 37.45 16.22 27.61
C LEU A 716 38.31 14.97 27.44
N GLN A 717 39.40 15.03 26.66
CA GLN A 717 40.32 13.90 26.47
C GLN A 717 41.08 13.50 27.74
N ARG A 718 41.26 14.44 28.69
CA ARG A 718 41.81 14.11 30.02
C ARG A 718 40.83 13.35 30.90
N ARG A 719 39.53 13.62 30.77
CA ARG A 719 38.46 12.92 31.50
C ARG A 719 38.02 11.64 30.82
N ASN A 720 38.06 11.61 29.48
CA ASN A 720 37.69 10.48 28.66
C ASN A 720 38.84 10.10 27.72
N PRO A 721 39.66 9.11 28.08
CA PRO A 721 40.79 8.70 27.25
C PRO A 721 40.37 8.05 25.92
N TYR A 722 39.12 7.64 25.77
CA TYR A 722 38.59 7.01 24.54
C TYR A 722 38.15 8.05 23.49
N TYR A 723 37.97 9.32 23.86
CA TYR A 723 37.45 10.35 22.98
C TYR A 723 38.46 10.87 21.95
N THR A 724 38.07 10.87 20.67
CA THR A 724 38.88 11.36 19.56
C THR A 724 38.45 12.76 19.11
N LYS A 725 39.38 13.50 18.51
CA LYS A 725 39.13 14.85 17.97
C LYS A 725 38.09 14.87 16.83
N GLU A 726 37.85 13.73 16.19
CA GLU A 726 36.83 13.51 15.17
C GLU A 726 35.42 13.30 15.76
N GLY A 727 35.26 13.33 17.09
CA GLY A 727 33.97 13.17 17.76
C GLY A 727 33.51 11.71 17.85
N ASN A 728 34.47 10.79 18.01
CA ASN A 728 34.19 9.37 18.24
C ASN A 728 34.72 8.93 19.61
N LEU A 729 34.11 7.90 20.19
CA LEU A 729 34.73 7.08 21.23
C LEU A 729 35.34 5.85 20.57
N VAL A 730 36.64 5.61 20.77
CA VAL A 730 37.35 4.46 20.21
C VAL A 730 37.94 3.62 21.34
N ILE A 731 37.44 2.40 21.49
CA ILE A 731 37.81 1.49 22.58
C ILE A 731 38.58 0.32 21.97
N THR A 732 39.82 0.13 22.41
CA THR A 732 40.77 -0.87 21.87
C THR A 732 41.37 -1.78 22.93
N ASP A 733 41.19 -1.47 24.23
CA ASP A 733 41.67 -2.32 25.30
C ASP A 733 40.80 -3.58 25.42
N PRO A 734 41.38 -4.80 25.41
CA PRO A 734 40.59 -6.03 25.45
C PRO A 734 39.70 -6.20 26.69
N ALA A 735 40.08 -5.64 27.85
CA ALA A 735 39.25 -5.72 29.06
C ALA A 735 38.03 -4.80 28.94
N ASP A 736 38.24 -3.58 28.43
CA ASP A 736 37.17 -2.61 28.18
C ASP A 736 36.23 -3.10 27.08
N ILE A 737 36.76 -3.66 25.98
CA ILE A 737 35.96 -4.32 24.94
C ILE A 737 35.14 -5.46 25.57
N GLY A 738 35.76 -6.31 26.39
CA GLY A 738 35.08 -7.41 27.08
C GLY A 738 33.94 -6.97 27.99
N GLN A 739 34.01 -5.75 28.54
CA GLN A 739 32.95 -5.17 29.35
C GLN A 739 31.87 -4.51 28.50
N LEU A 740 32.26 -3.69 27.51
CA LEU A 740 31.35 -2.99 26.61
C LEU A 740 30.48 -3.96 25.80
N MET A 741 31.08 -5.03 25.27
CA MET A 741 30.39 -6.00 24.41
C MET A 741 29.30 -6.80 25.13
N LYS A 742 29.21 -6.74 26.46
CA LYS A 742 28.06 -7.28 27.20
C LYS A 742 26.79 -6.46 27.01
N ALA A 743 26.94 -5.20 26.60
CA ALA A 743 25.87 -4.27 26.29
C ALA A 743 25.76 -3.98 24.78
N VAL A 744 26.54 -4.63 23.92
CA VAL A 744 26.47 -4.44 22.47
C VAL A 744 25.86 -5.68 21.82
N ALA A 745 24.81 -5.48 21.03
CA ALA A 745 24.23 -6.49 20.15
C ALA A 745 24.57 -6.19 18.68
N GLU A 746 24.53 -7.19 17.81
CA GLU A 746 24.61 -6.96 16.37
C GLU A 746 23.32 -6.32 15.86
N ASP A 747 23.44 -5.22 15.11
CA ASP A 747 22.32 -4.40 14.63
C ASP A 747 21.34 -5.22 13.76
N GLU A 748 21.87 -6.13 12.95
CA GLU A 748 21.09 -6.98 12.04
C GLU A 748 20.00 -7.81 12.76
N PHE A 749 20.22 -8.18 14.03
CA PHE A 749 19.30 -9.05 14.77
C PHE A 749 18.31 -8.29 15.64
N LEU A 750 18.57 -7.02 15.93
CA LEU A 750 17.72 -6.22 16.82
C LEU A 750 16.27 -6.09 16.31
N PRO A 751 16.00 -5.88 15.00
CA PRO A 751 14.63 -5.85 14.50
C PRO A 751 13.85 -7.14 14.80
N MET A 752 14.53 -8.29 14.89
CA MET A 752 13.96 -9.61 15.16
C MET A 752 13.60 -9.82 16.63
N ASP A 753 14.15 -9.01 17.54
CA ASP A 753 13.83 -9.05 18.96
C ASP A 753 13.82 -7.67 19.63
N GLN A 754 12.64 -7.05 19.65
CA GLN A 754 12.46 -5.66 20.10
C GLN A 754 12.25 -5.53 21.62
N PHE A 755 12.63 -6.54 22.42
CA PHE A 755 12.57 -6.50 23.88
C PHE A 755 13.75 -5.78 24.55
N HIS A 756 14.78 -5.42 23.78
CA HIS A 756 15.94 -4.68 24.30
C HIS A 756 15.83 -3.19 24.04
N GLN A 757 16.11 -2.38 25.06
CA GLN A 757 16.04 -0.92 24.96
C GLN A 757 17.31 -0.40 24.30
N VAL A 758 17.17 0.39 23.25
CA VAL A 758 18.31 0.98 22.54
C VAL A 758 18.69 2.31 23.19
N SER A 759 19.99 2.54 23.41
CA SER A 759 20.53 3.83 23.84
C SER A 759 20.11 4.93 22.84
N GLY A 760 19.50 6.03 23.30
CA GLY A 760 18.80 7.00 22.44
C GLY A 760 19.67 7.65 21.35
N THR A 761 20.43 8.70 21.69
CA THR A 761 21.12 9.55 20.71
C THR A 761 22.45 8.96 20.21
N VAL A 762 22.95 7.94 20.91
CA VAL A 762 24.19 7.20 20.61
C VAL A 762 23.90 5.71 20.70
N SER A 763 23.20 5.20 19.70
CA SER A 763 22.81 3.79 19.61
C SER A 763 23.86 2.94 18.89
N TYR A 764 24.47 3.49 17.84
CA TYR A 764 25.22 2.70 16.86
C TYR A 764 26.72 2.70 17.14
N CYS A 765 27.33 1.51 17.05
CA CYS A 765 28.76 1.32 17.10
C CYS A 765 29.27 0.54 15.88
N ASP A 766 30.41 0.96 15.35
CA ASP A 766 31.18 0.20 14.38
C ASP A 766 32.10 -0.77 15.14
N VAL A 767 31.95 -2.07 14.90
CA VAL A 767 32.70 -3.14 15.57
C VAL A 767 33.69 -3.74 14.58
N GLU A 768 34.98 -3.55 14.81
CA GLU A 768 36.06 -4.12 14.01
C GLU A 768 36.46 -5.49 14.56
N LEU A 769 36.33 -6.54 13.75
CA LEU A 769 36.70 -7.92 14.09
C LEU A 769 38.19 -8.21 13.86
N GLU A 770 38.70 -9.27 14.50
CA GLU A 770 40.01 -9.87 14.22
C GLU A 770 40.06 -10.37 12.77
N GLY A 771 40.62 -9.54 11.88
CA GLY A 771 40.61 -9.76 10.43
C GLY A 771 40.35 -8.49 9.62
N GLY A 772 39.97 -7.38 10.27
CA GLY A 772 39.72 -6.08 9.65
C GLY A 772 38.34 -5.97 9.00
N PHE A 773 37.41 -6.87 9.34
CA PHE A 773 36.01 -6.79 8.96
C PHE A 773 35.25 -5.90 9.94
N HIS A 774 34.30 -5.13 9.43
CA HIS A 774 33.50 -4.20 10.23
C HIS A 774 32.03 -4.65 10.23
N VAL A 775 31.40 -4.60 11.40
CA VAL A 775 30.00 -4.98 11.62
C VAL A 775 29.30 -3.86 12.39
N SER A 776 28.04 -3.59 12.05
CA SER A 776 27.20 -2.65 12.80
C SER A 776 26.72 -3.30 14.09
N GLY A 777 26.98 -2.65 15.22
CA GLY A 777 26.44 -3.01 16.52
C GLY A 777 25.55 -1.92 17.11
N ILE A 778 24.71 -2.30 18.07
CA ILE A 778 23.86 -1.40 18.82
C ILE A 778 24.11 -1.55 20.32
N LEU A 779 24.22 -0.42 21.01
CA LEU A 779 24.33 -0.32 22.45
C LEU A 779 22.95 -0.44 23.13
N LEU A 780 22.81 -1.45 23.98
CA LEU A 780 21.60 -1.80 24.72
C LEU A 780 21.60 -1.11 26.09
N LEU A 781 20.66 -0.20 26.29
CA LEU A 781 20.50 0.59 27.50
C LEU A 781 20.19 -0.27 28.73
N ASP A 782 19.36 -1.30 28.57
CA ASP A 782 19.00 -2.27 29.61
C ASP A 782 20.19 -3.10 30.12
N ARG A 783 21.33 -3.04 29.42
CA ARG A 783 22.57 -3.76 29.75
C ARG A 783 23.73 -2.84 30.16
N MET A 784 23.49 -1.53 30.26
CA MET A 784 24.49 -0.56 30.67
C MET A 784 24.82 -0.71 32.16
N THR A 785 26.02 -1.20 32.46
CA THR A 785 26.53 -1.27 33.84
C THR A 785 27.25 0.02 34.23
N PRO A 786 27.40 0.34 35.54
CA PRO A 786 28.13 1.53 35.97
C PRO A 786 29.53 1.66 35.37
N GLY A 787 30.27 0.54 35.25
CA GLY A 787 31.60 0.59 34.63
C GLY A 787 31.59 0.75 33.10
N ILE A 788 30.47 0.46 32.42
CA ILE A 788 30.31 0.84 31.00
C ILE A 788 30.02 2.35 30.92
N LEU A 789 29.21 2.90 31.82
CA LEU A 789 28.90 4.33 31.87
C LEU A 789 30.15 5.20 32.13
N GLU A 790 31.11 4.70 32.92
CA GLU A 790 32.41 5.35 33.11
C GLU A 790 33.17 5.56 31.77
N MET A 791 32.97 4.69 30.77
CA MET A 791 33.59 4.86 29.44
C MET A 791 33.06 6.10 28.69
N PHE A 792 31.92 6.64 29.10
CA PHE A 792 31.28 7.83 28.54
C PHE A 792 31.48 9.07 29.42
N GLU A 793 32.33 8.99 30.45
CA GLU A 793 32.58 10.09 31.37
C GLU A 793 32.97 11.38 30.61
N GLY A 794 32.46 12.54 31.07
CA GLY A 794 32.77 13.84 30.48
C GLY A 794 31.95 14.20 29.23
N LEU A 795 31.23 13.25 28.62
CA LEU A 795 30.20 13.52 27.60
C LEU A 795 28.89 14.00 28.27
N PRO A 796 28.01 14.72 27.55
CA PRO A 796 26.68 15.06 28.05
C PRO A 796 25.80 13.80 28.05
N LEU A 797 26.01 12.96 29.06
CA LEU A 797 25.32 11.69 29.29
C LEU A 797 23.80 11.85 29.46
N GLU A 798 23.32 13.05 29.80
CA GLU A 798 21.89 13.42 29.84
C GLU A 798 21.17 13.29 28.48
N GLU A 799 21.92 13.16 27.38
CA GLU A 799 21.40 12.89 26.03
C GLU A 799 21.62 11.43 25.57
N ILE A 800 22.41 10.65 26.32
CA ILE A 800 22.69 9.22 26.08
C ILE A 800 21.71 8.34 26.90
N LEU A 801 21.44 8.72 28.15
CA LEU A 801 20.52 8.11 29.11
C LEU A 801 19.21 8.90 29.17
#